data_AF-A0A947QCX7-F1
#
_entry.id   AF-A0A947QCX7-F1
#
_cell.length_a   1.000
_cell.length_b   1.000
_cell.length_c   1.000
_cell.angle_alpha   90.00
_cell.angle_beta   90.00
_cell.angle_gamma   90.00
#
_symmetry.space_group_name_H-M   'P 1'
#
loop_
_entity.id
_entity.type
_entity.pdbx_description
1 polymer ?
#
loop_
_entity_poly.entity_id
_entity_poly.type
_entity_poly.pdbx_seq_one_letter_code
_entity_poly.pdbx_strand_id
1 'polypeptide(L)'
;MLETKEKRGPSVYPYPQRPSELVRHPDFLEEISPLQLTEKERGQLRMFEKPFFTEIKKLKETSVEDHVIYPEAFTTDAGSRLFSAVYFDKDLKQRIKRLAKENNIDLKDLKKKRSVYEAFFDDLLEVVSNEGSFAEYCKEGSVFPKLQKALFSETPLNFKGNIPRTSDEENEGTFDAEFIEKVFFETDLKKTPKRVRERMNRYSSDWEKDKFKDEVIKAGGDVSKIENPQRITQIVKIDNLIEKLQGYRGLKSDLKRVRQQLRAEPGSFAEAEQIVLELYQRYVNVLIAGQYANGRILAAQSKRGRKEEKALSILRGVKGEIKGDRFAYEKASRTLERIDHFLKGTGLKIGENGFFETIPDNLAKYAKTRISEPFQEKTEEYKEYNRHKVNAEQAKILCDVILARYGLTEGDKKWSAVVLDRKGTLIVIFKEKDKKVREVRIPRSFNRGLIDAVTVLAHEVEGHVLRYANQEVGLGSDLGLLDELATGRSSILAEALSMKVEDDTRDAIVGFKNKAKPYYYAILREKSRGGSFKECLRVSLEARARREHNMTLEELLVNEELFGKTFQKAYSSTLRIFRKHTALNDRSGFLPTSSQLNYIEQELVAEVLMSEEARKSGLSKLLYIAGIDLCSVQDLKRLGMFDLSKVREPEMVVAHKIWPKLKKSLDDGMSLDEAIKELENLP
;
A
#
# COMPACT_ATOMS: atom_id res chain seq x y z
N MET A 1 -18.53 -5.08 -47.62
CA MET A 1 -17.08 -4.83 -47.59
C MET A 1 -16.65 -4.79 -46.15
N LEU A 2 -16.01 -5.87 -45.70
CA LEU A 2 -15.49 -6.05 -44.34
C LEU A 2 -14.10 -5.43 -44.33
N GLU A 3 -13.99 -4.19 -43.88
CA GLU A 3 -12.69 -3.61 -43.56
C GLU A 3 -12.06 -4.41 -42.41
N THR A 4 -10.85 -4.86 -42.68
CA THR A 4 -9.93 -5.53 -41.76
C THR A 4 -9.74 -4.67 -40.50
N LYS A 5 -10.44 -5.03 -39.42
CA LYS A 5 -10.01 -4.64 -38.07
C LYS A 5 -8.61 -5.21 -37.88
N GLU A 6 -7.61 -4.35 -37.93
CA GLU A 6 -6.27 -4.66 -37.43
C GLU A 6 -6.41 -5.40 -36.10
N LYS A 7 -5.69 -6.51 -35.98
CA LYS A 7 -5.56 -7.31 -34.75
C LYS A 7 -4.95 -6.43 -33.66
N ARG A 8 -5.76 -5.58 -33.02
CA ARG A 8 -5.43 -5.09 -31.68
C ARG A 8 -5.41 -6.35 -30.81
N GLY A 9 -4.25 -6.66 -30.22
CA GLY A 9 -4.08 -7.73 -29.25
C GLY A 9 -5.12 -7.66 -28.13
N PRO A 10 -5.22 -8.64 -27.22
CA PRO A 10 -6.40 -8.89 -26.37
C PRO A 10 -6.78 -7.69 -25.49
N SER A 11 -7.45 -6.69 -26.06
CA SER A 11 -8.05 -5.56 -25.36
C SER A 11 -9.40 -6.03 -24.84
N VAL A 12 -9.37 -6.97 -23.89
CA VAL A 12 -10.57 -7.58 -23.34
C VAL A 12 -11.23 -6.58 -22.39
N TYR A 13 -12.20 -5.87 -22.94
CA TYR A 13 -13.19 -5.10 -22.20
C TYR A 13 -13.99 -6.02 -21.26
N PRO A 14 -14.34 -5.63 -20.01
CA PRO A 14 -14.10 -4.35 -19.34
C PRO A 14 -13.00 -4.36 -18.24
N TYR A 15 -12.33 -5.50 -17.97
CA TYR A 15 -11.34 -5.63 -16.90
C TYR A 15 -9.96 -5.95 -17.47
N PRO A 16 -8.88 -5.27 -17.02
CA PRO A 16 -7.54 -5.64 -17.46
C PRO A 16 -7.23 -7.08 -17.04
N GLN A 17 -6.54 -7.84 -17.87
CA GLN A 17 -6.03 -9.14 -17.45
C GLN A 17 -4.91 -8.96 -16.43
N ARG A 18 -4.69 -9.97 -15.58
CA ARG A 18 -3.55 -9.95 -14.68
C ARG A 18 -2.22 -10.04 -15.45
N PRO A 19 -1.13 -9.37 -15.03
CA PRO A 19 0.18 -9.58 -15.60
C PRO A 19 0.57 -11.06 -15.72
N SER A 20 0.24 -11.90 -14.73
CA SER A 20 0.50 -13.35 -14.79
C SER A 20 -0.23 -14.08 -15.93
N GLU A 21 -1.35 -13.53 -16.42
CA GLU A 21 -2.04 -14.03 -17.61
C GLU A 21 -1.44 -13.43 -18.88
N LEU A 22 -1.20 -12.12 -18.89
CA LEU A 22 -0.69 -11.38 -20.06
C LEU A 22 0.65 -11.91 -20.57
N VAL A 23 1.61 -12.14 -19.66
CA VAL A 23 2.97 -12.57 -20.03
C VAL A 23 3.03 -13.99 -20.63
N ARG A 24 1.93 -14.74 -20.57
CA ARG A 24 1.84 -16.10 -21.13
C ARG A 24 1.33 -16.11 -22.57
N HIS A 25 0.87 -14.97 -23.09
CA HIS A 25 0.46 -14.87 -24.47
C HIS A 25 1.71 -14.67 -25.35
N PRO A 26 2.03 -15.61 -26.26
CA PRO A 26 3.23 -15.52 -27.11
C PRO A 26 3.21 -14.24 -27.97
N ASP A 27 2.01 -13.76 -28.31
CA ASP A 27 1.79 -12.60 -29.18
C ASP A 27 1.79 -11.26 -28.40
N PHE A 28 2.07 -11.28 -27.10
CA PHE A 28 1.95 -10.09 -26.24
C PHE A 28 2.84 -8.92 -26.69
N LEU A 29 3.99 -9.18 -27.32
CA LEU A 29 4.81 -8.16 -27.98
C LEU A 29 5.06 -8.47 -29.46
N GLU A 30 4.05 -8.92 -30.21
CA GLU A 30 4.15 -8.93 -31.69
C GLU A 30 4.76 -7.60 -32.21
N GLU A 31 5.37 -7.63 -33.41
CA GLU A 31 6.03 -6.47 -34.02
C GLU A 31 5.05 -5.31 -34.25
N ILE A 32 4.85 -4.51 -33.22
CA ILE A 32 4.16 -3.22 -33.31
C ILE A 32 5.14 -2.23 -33.92
N SER A 33 4.92 -1.87 -35.18
CA SER A 33 5.68 -0.79 -35.83
C SER A 33 5.36 0.53 -35.14
N PRO A 34 6.39 1.31 -34.72
CA PRO A 34 6.18 2.62 -34.13
C PRO A 34 5.64 3.62 -35.15
N LEU A 35 4.86 4.57 -34.67
CA LEU A 35 4.41 5.73 -35.43
C LEU A 35 5.64 6.57 -35.81
N GLN A 36 5.68 6.95 -37.09
CA GLN A 36 6.70 7.85 -37.61
C GLN A 36 6.34 9.28 -37.20
N LEU A 37 6.82 9.69 -36.02
CA LEU A 37 6.66 11.04 -35.48
C LEU A 37 7.99 11.79 -35.56
N THR A 38 7.96 12.97 -36.19
CA THR A 38 9.08 13.92 -36.21
C THR A 38 9.38 14.45 -34.80
N GLU A 39 10.58 15.01 -34.57
CA GLU A 39 10.91 15.65 -33.28
C GLU A 39 9.96 16.80 -32.94
N LYS A 40 9.50 17.53 -33.96
CA LYS A 40 8.51 18.61 -33.81
C LYS A 40 7.17 18.07 -33.33
N GLU A 41 6.65 17.02 -33.96
CA GLU A 41 5.41 16.36 -33.55
C GLU A 41 5.52 15.77 -32.15
N ARG A 42 6.66 15.16 -31.80
CA ARG A 42 6.93 14.73 -30.41
C ARG A 42 6.84 15.92 -29.46
N GLY A 43 7.44 17.07 -29.81
CA GLY A 43 7.31 18.32 -29.06
C GLY A 43 5.88 18.82 -28.89
N GLN A 44 5.07 18.73 -29.94
CA GLN A 44 3.65 19.11 -29.92
C GLN A 44 2.83 18.17 -29.02
N LEU A 45 3.11 16.87 -29.07
CA LEU A 45 2.45 15.86 -28.24
C LEU A 45 2.67 16.14 -26.73
N ARG A 46 3.86 16.61 -26.34
CA ARG A 46 4.17 17.04 -24.97
C ARG A 46 3.34 18.25 -24.53
N MET A 47 3.21 19.23 -25.42
CA MET A 47 2.40 20.41 -25.14
C MET A 47 0.91 20.07 -25.05
N PHE A 48 0.46 19.12 -25.87
CA PHE A 48 -0.89 18.60 -25.88
C PHE A 48 -1.28 17.94 -24.55
N GLU A 49 -0.40 17.11 -23.96
CA GLU A 49 -0.74 16.40 -22.73
C GLU A 49 -0.61 17.22 -21.43
N LYS A 50 0.21 18.28 -21.43
CA LYS A 50 0.54 19.09 -20.25
C LYS A 50 -0.68 19.59 -19.44
N PRO A 51 -1.80 20.05 -20.05
CA PRO A 51 -2.98 20.46 -19.30
C PRO A 51 -3.61 19.30 -18.52
N PHE A 52 -3.72 18.12 -19.13
CA PHE A 52 -4.28 16.93 -18.46
C PHE A 52 -3.39 16.48 -17.32
N PHE A 53 -2.08 16.49 -17.53
CA PHE A 53 -1.09 16.16 -16.52
C PHE A 53 -1.20 17.05 -15.27
N THR A 54 -1.25 18.37 -15.49
CA THR A 54 -1.31 19.38 -14.42
C THR A 54 -2.55 19.21 -13.56
N GLU A 55 -3.72 18.99 -14.18
CA GLU A 55 -4.98 18.80 -13.45
C GLU A 55 -4.99 17.49 -12.65
N ILE A 56 -4.47 16.39 -13.21
CA ILE A 56 -4.34 15.12 -12.49
C ILE A 56 -3.48 15.26 -11.24
N LYS A 57 -2.33 15.92 -11.38
CA LYS A 57 -1.39 16.11 -10.28
C LYS A 57 -2.03 16.88 -9.13
N LYS A 58 -2.68 18.01 -9.44
CA LYS A 58 -3.46 18.80 -8.49
C LYS A 58 -4.50 17.95 -7.75
N LEU A 59 -5.29 17.16 -8.47
CA LEU A 59 -6.34 16.32 -7.87
C LEU A 59 -5.77 15.17 -7.01
N LYS A 60 -4.59 14.63 -7.35
CA LYS A 60 -3.90 13.61 -6.53
C LYS A 60 -3.48 14.17 -5.17
N GLU A 61 -3.00 15.41 -5.13
CA GLU A 61 -2.56 16.11 -3.91
C GLU A 61 -3.72 16.40 -2.95
N THR A 62 -4.97 16.44 -3.43
CA THR A 62 -6.16 16.55 -2.59
C THR A 62 -6.32 15.31 -1.70
N SER A 63 -6.04 15.44 -0.41
CA SER A 63 -6.11 14.36 0.57
C SER A 63 -7.54 14.03 0.99
N VAL A 64 -7.91 12.74 0.89
CA VAL A 64 -9.12 12.18 1.49
C VAL A 64 -8.69 11.41 2.74
N GLU A 65 -9.31 11.72 3.87
CA GLU A 65 -9.00 11.09 5.16
C GLU A 65 -10.25 10.42 5.72
N ASP A 66 -10.07 9.22 6.26
CA ASP A 66 -11.05 8.49 7.03
C ASP A 66 -10.65 8.44 8.51
N HIS A 67 -11.57 7.95 9.34
CA HIS A 67 -11.33 7.62 10.73
C HIS A 67 -12.10 6.35 11.07
N VAL A 68 -11.44 5.41 11.74
CA VAL A 68 -11.96 4.08 12.07
C VAL A 68 -11.90 3.91 13.58
N ILE A 69 -12.95 3.32 14.15
CA ILE A 69 -12.97 2.88 15.55
C ILE A 69 -13.70 1.53 15.67
N TYR A 70 -13.43 0.84 16.78
CA TYR A 70 -14.17 -0.34 17.27
C TYR A 70 -15.03 0.11 18.46
N PRO A 71 -16.37 0.24 18.30
CA PRO A 71 -17.26 0.81 19.33
C PRO A 71 -17.14 0.14 20.69
N GLU A 72 -17.00 -1.18 20.72
CA GLU A 72 -16.91 -2.00 21.94
C GLU A 72 -15.72 -1.62 22.83
N ALA A 73 -14.63 -1.09 22.26
CA ALA A 73 -13.50 -0.60 23.04
C ALA A 73 -13.88 0.59 23.94
N PHE A 74 -14.98 1.28 23.64
CA PHE A 74 -15.46 2.46 24.35
C PHE A 74 -16.63 2.17 25.28
N THR A 75 -17.06 0.91 25.43
CA THR A 75 -18.10 0.50 26.38
C THR A 75 -17.54 0.13 27.76
N THR A 76 -16.21 0.19 27.94
CA THR A 76 -15.56 0.10 29.25
C THR A 76 -15.53 1.47 29.91
N ASP A 77 -15.39 1.55 31.25
CA ASP A 77 -15.35 2.84 31.96
C ASP A 77 -14.26 3.78 31.41
N ALA A 78 -13.03 3.27 31.28
CA ALA A 78 -11.91 4.04 30.74
C ALA A 78 -12.13 4.41 29.27
N GLY A 79 -12.71 3.50 28.49
CA GLY A 79 -13.06 3.72 27.09
C GLY A 79 -14.12 4.82 26.92
N SER A 80 -15.21 4.77 27.69
CA SER A 80 -16.28 5.77 27.67
C SER A 80 -15.75 7.16 28.05
N ARG A 81 -14.92 7.26 29.08
CA ARG A 81 -14.25 8.52 29.47
C ARG A 81 -13.34 9.06 28.36
N LEU A 82 -12.54 8.19 27.74
CA LEU A 82 -11.69 8.55 26.60
C LEU A 82 -12.50 9.04 25.40
N PHE A 83 -13.59 8.34 25.08
CA PHE A 83 -14.49 8.70 23.99
C PHE A 83 -15.09 10.10 24.22
N SER A 84 -15.60 10.36 25.43
CA SER A 84 -16.12 11.66 25.84
C SER A 84 -15.07 12.77 25.71
N ALA A 85 -13.87 12.56 26.23
CA ALA A 85 -12.80 13.56 26.18
C ALA A 85 -12.38 13.96 24.76
N VAL A 86 -12.54 13.07 23.79
CA VAL A 86 -12.07 13.30 22.41
C VAL A 86 -13.18 13.74 21.46
N TYR A 87 -14.39 13.20 21.58
CA TYR A 87 -15.47 13.46 20.62
C TYR A 87 -16.50 14.48 21.12
N PHE A 88 -16.70 14.63 22.43
CA PHE A 88 -17.58 15.66 22.97
C PHE A 88 -16.90 17.02 23.13
N ASP A 89 -15.56 17.04 23.22
CA ASP A 89 -14.79 18.27 23.31
C ASP A 89 -14.61 18.95 21.94
N LYS A 90 -15.57 19.82 21.60
CA LYS A 90 -15.63 20.51 20.30
C LYS A 90 -14.47 21.49 20.06
N ASP A 91 -13.78 21.93 21.12
CA ASP A 91 -12.72 22.94 21.07
C ASP A 91 -11.32 22.38 21.30
N LEU A 92 -11.20 21.06 21.47
CA LEU A 92 -9.96 20.36 21.79
C LEU A 92 -8.76 20.82 20.93
N LYS A 93 -8.94 20.85 19.61
CA LYS A 93 -7.89 21.25 18.67
C LYS A 93 -7.51 22.72 18.78
N GLN A 94 -8.48 23.60 18.99
CA GLN A 94 -8.26 25.04 19.16
C GLN A 94 -7.48 25.30 20.44
N ARG A 95 -7.83 24.61 21.54
CA ARG A 95 -7.17 24.75 22.84
C ARG A 95 -5.72 24.27 22.81
N ILE A 96 -5.45 23.10 22.24
CA ILE A 96 -4.06 22.64 22.05
C ILE A 96 -3.26 23.60 21.15
N LYS A 97 -3.87 24.13 20.09
CA LYS A 97 -3.22 25.12 19.22
C LYS A 97 -2.90 26.42 19.96
N ARG A 98 -3.80 26.88 20.83
CA ARG A 98 -3.60 28.08 21.64
C ARG A 98 -2.44 27.87 22.61
N LEU A 99 -2.42 26.76 23.34
CA LEU A 99 -1.31 26.42 24.24
C LEU A 99 0.03 26.32 23.50
N ALA A 100 0.05 25.69 22.32
CA ALA A 100 1.25 25.64 21.50
C ALA A 100 1.73 27.03 21.08
N LYS A 101 0.81 27.93 20.70
CA LYS A 101 1.14 29.31 20.36
C LYS A 101 1.66 30.09 21.57
N GLU A 102 1.03 29.95 22.73
CA GLU A 102 1.44 30.58 24.00
C GLU A 102 2.86 30.16 24.41
N ASN A 103 3.28 28.95 24.07
CA ASN A 103 4.63 28.43 24.33
C ASN A 103 5.56 28.49 23.10
N ASN A 104 5.28 29.34 22.10
CA ASN A 104 6.11 29.55 20.90
C ASN A 104 6.42 28.28 20.08
N ILE A 105 5.52 27.30 20.08
CA ILE A 105 5.63 26.05 19.31
C ILE A 105 4.92 26.19 17.97
N ASP A 106 5.70 26.23 16.88
CA ASP A 106 5.16 26.20 15.52
C ASP A 106 4.62 24.81 15.15
N LEU A 107 3.29 24.66 15.21
CA LEU A 107 2.60 23.45 14.78
C LEU A 107 2.55 23.25 13.25
N LYS A 108 3.18 24.13 12.45
CA LYS A 108 3.47 23.85 11.04
C LYS A 108 4.64 22.86 10.90
N ASP A 109 5.56 22.84 11.87
CA ASP A 109 6.59 21.79 11.96
C ASP A 109 5.90 20.46 12.31
N LEU A 110 5.96 19.51 11.36
CA LEU A 110 5.30 18.21 11.48
C LEU A 110 5.84 17.36 12.65
N LYS A 111 7.13 17.51 13.02
CA LYS A 111 7.75 16.79 14.12
C LYS A 111 7.28 17.34 15.45
N LYS A 112 7.31 18.66 15.63
CA LYS A 112 6.79 19.32 16.84
C LYS A 112 5.29 19.06 17.02
N LYS A 113 4.52 19.25 15.95
CA LYS A 113 3.09 18.95 15.92
C LYS A 113 2.77 17.52 16.34
N ARG A 114 3.56 16.55 15.86
CA ARG A 114 3.42 15.15 16.24
C ARG A 114 3.70 14.96 17.74
N SER A 115 4.82 15.47 18.23
CA SER A 115 5.22 15.37 19.64
C SER A 115 4.16 15.92 20.59
N VAL A 116 3.60 17.10 20.29
CA VAL A 116 2.57 17.75 21.12
C VAL A 116 1.28 16.92 21.20
N TYR A 117 0.77 16.43 20.06
CA TYR A 117 -0.46 15.63 20.07
C TYR A 117 -0.27 14.21 20.61
N GLU A 118 0.91 13.60 20.44
CA GLU A 118 1.22 12.31 21.08
C GLU A 118 1.27 12.47 22.61
N ALA A 119 1.98 13.48 23.10
CA ALA A 119 2.09 13.78 24.52
C ALA A 119 0.72 14.09 25.17
N PHE A 120 -0.09 14.93 24.55
CA PHE A 120 -1.47 15.19 25.00
C PHE A 120 -2.28 13.90 25.16
N PHE A 121 -2.22 13.00 24.17
CA PHE A 121 -3.00 11.77 24.21
C PHE A 121 -2.50 10.81 25.28
N ASP A 122 -1.18 10.75 25.50
CA ASP A 122 -0.58 9.88 26.50
C ASP A 122 -0.88 10.34 27.94
N ASP A 123 -0.99 11.65 28.19
CA ASP A 123 -1.50 12.18 29.47
C ASP A 123 -3.01 11.92 29.61
N LEU A 124 -3.78 12.11 28.53
CA LEU A 124 -5.22 11.85 28.55
C LEU A 124 -5.56 10.39 28.88
N LEU A 125 -4.78 9.42 28.39
CA LEU A 125 -4.95 8.01 28.73
C LEU A 125 -4.77 7.74 30.23
N GLU A 126 -3.85 8.44 30.89
CA GLU A 126 -3.64 8.32 32.34
C GLU A 126 -4.84 8.90 33.10
N VAL A 127 -5.30 10.09 32.70
CA VAL A 127 -6.46 10.77 33.28
C VAL A 127 -7.72 9.92 33.19
N VAL A 128 -8.03 9.35 32.02
CA VAL A 128 -9.27 8.58 31.80
C VAL A 128 -9.23 7.18 32.41
N SER A 129 -8.06 6.70 32.85
CA SER A 129 -7.94 5.41 33.52
C SER A 129 -8.49 5.44 34.96
N ASN A 130 -8.59 6.63 35.58
CA ASN A 130 -9.12 6.82 36.92
C ASN A 130 -10.34 7.76 36.91
N GLU A 131 -11.40 7.38 37.63
CA GLU A 131 -12.63 8.17 37.67
C GLU A 131 -12.45 9.54 38.32
N GLY A 132 -11.76 9.58 39.47
CA GLY A 132 -11.49 10.81 40.20
C GLY A 132 -10.64 11.79 39.37
N SER A 133 -9.57 11.30 38.73
CA SER A 133 -8.74 12.12 37.84
C SER A 133 -9.53 12.65 36.64
N PHE A 134 -10.42 11.85 36.05
CA PHE A 134 -11.27 12.31 34.96
C PHE A 134 -12.32 13.34 35.41
N ALA A 135 -12.91 13.16 36.60
CA ALA A 135 -13.83 14.12 37.18
C ALA A 135 -13.13 15.46 37.44
N GLU A 136 -11.90 15.42 37.96
CA GLU A 136 -11.03 16.59 38.14
C GLU A 136 -10.74 17.26 36.79
N TYR A 137 -10.33 16.49 35.77
CA TYR A 137 -10.11 16.98 34.40
C TYR A 137 -11.31 17.74 33.83
N CYS A 138 -12.53 17.29 34.13
CA CYS A 138 -13.76 17.95 33.69
C CYS A 138 -14.10 19.21 34.51
N LYS A 139 -13.92 19.18 35.84
CA LYS A 139 -14.36 20.24 36.76
C LYS A 139 -13.33 21.35 36.91
N GLU A 140 -12.07 21.00 37.16
CA GLU A 140 -10.99 21.89 37.59
C GLU A 140 -9.80 21.87 36.62
N GLY A 141 -9.70 20.80 35.82
CA GLY A 141 -8.59 20.48 34.94
C GLY A 141 -7.57 19.57 35.62
N SER A 142 -6.72 18.91 34.82
CA SER A 142 -5.66 18.05 35.34
C SER A 142 -4.30 18.45 34.77
N VAL A 143 -3.23 18.13 35.50
CA VAL A 143 -1.85 18.38 35.06
C VAL A 143 -1.48 17.41 33.96
N PHE A 144 -0.98 17.92 32.83
CA PHE A 144 -0.54 17.13 31.68
C PHE A 144 0.99 17.20 31.54
N PRO A 145 1.76 16.38 32.28
CA PRO A 145 3.21 16.52 32.37
C PRO A 145 3.94 16.21 31.05
N LYS A 146 3.48 15.24 30.26
CA LYS A 146 4.10 14.95 28.96
C LYS A 146 3.84 16.09 27.98
N LEU A 147 2.63 16.64 27.97
CA LEU A 147 2.29 17.78 27.13
C LEU A 147 3.09 19.02 27.55
N GLN A 148 3.21 19.28 28.84
CA GLN A 148 4.03 20.36 29.39
C GLN A 148 5.48 20.25 28.86
N LYS A 149 6.08 19.06 28.95
CA LYS A 149 7.42 18.79 28.41
C LYS A 149 7.50 19.00 26.90
N ALA A 150 6.51 18.53 26.15
CA ALA A 150 6.47 18.70 24.69
C ALA A 150 6.29 20.16 24.25
N LEU A 151 5.73 21.00 25.12
CA LEU A 151 5.56 22.43 24.91
C LEU A 151 6.71 23.27 25.48
N PHE A 152 7.67 22.67 26.18
CA PHE A 152 8.74 23.39 26.89
C PHE A 152 8.20 24.44 27.89
N SER A 153 7.08 24.13 28.55
CA SER A 153 6.47 25.04 29.51
C SER A 153 7.10 24.90 30.90
N GLU A 154 7.56 26.01 31.46
CA GLU A 154 8.17 26.07 32.80
C GLU A 154 7.14 25.96 33.93
N THR A 155 5.88 26.30 33.64
CA THR A 155 4.77 26.23 34.60
C THR A 155 3.95 24.96 34.42
N PRO A 156 3.42 24.34 35.50
CA PRO A 156 2.52 23.21 35.39
C PRO A 156 1.34 23.50 34.47
N LEU A 157 1.14 22.67 33.44
CA LEU A 157 0.09 22.85 32.46
C LEU A 157 -1.19 22.15 32.93
N ASN A 158 -2.11 22.93 33.48
CA ASN A 158 -3.44 22.46 33.83
C ASN A 158 -4.36 22.48 32.59
N PHE A 159 -4.72 21.31 32.08
CA PHE A 159 -5.60 21.14 30.93
C PHE A 159 -6.98 20.65 31.37
N LYS A 160 -8.00 21.48 31.17
CA LYS A 160 -9.40 21.17 31.49
C LYS A 160 -10.16 20.64 30.29
N GLY A 161 -10.94 19.58 30.42
CA GLY A 161 -11.86 19.11 29.37
C GLY A 161 -13.05 20.07 29.18
N ASN A 162 -13.46 20.34 27.94
CA ASN A 162 -14.73 21.03 27.68
C ASN A 162 -15.77 20.02 27.20
N ILE A 163 -16.11 19.09 28.09
CA ILE A 163 -17.12 18.07 27.84
C ILE A 163 -18.45 18.65 28.33
N PRO A 164 -19.45 18.82 27.45
CA PRO A 164 -20.79 19.21 27.89
C PRO A 164 -21.22 18.23 28.97
N ARG A 165 -21.68 18.73 30.13
CA ARG A 165 -22.49 17.90 31.03
C ARG A 165 -23.69 17.47 30.19
N THR A 166 -23.73 16.20 29.78
CA THR A 166 -24.98 15.61 29.30
C THR A 166 -25.98 15.83 30.41
N SER A 167 -27.06 16.54 30.12
CA SER A 167 -27.91 17.24 31.08
C SER A 167 -28.74 16.35 32.00
N ASP A 168 -28.45 15.06 32.07
CA ASP A 168 -29.20 14.11 32.88
C ASP A 168 -28.23 13.26 33.70
N GLU A 169 -28.57 13.07 34.97
CA GLU A 169 -28.00 12.10 35.92
C GLU A 169 -28.07 10.64 35.41
N GLU A 170 -28.51 10.41 34.15
CA GLU A 170 -28.67 9.11 33.50
C GLU A 170 -27.43 8.57 32.79
N ASN A 171 -26.33 9.33 32.69
CA ASN A 171 -25.08 8.86 32.04
C ASN A 171 -23.85 8.86 32.97
N GLU A 172 -24.05 8.56 34.25
CA GLU A 172 -22.93 8.13 35.13
C GLU A 172 -22.47 6.68 34.80
N GLY A 173 -23.06 6.03 33.78
CA GLY A 173 -22.74 4.67 33.33
C GLY A 173 -21.90 4.58 32.05
N THR A 174 -21.47 3.36 31.73
CA THR A 174 -20.81 3.03 30.46
C THR A 174 -21.74 3.25 29.28
N PHE A 175 -21.19 3.72 28.16
CA PHE A 175 -21.95 3.83 26.91
C PHE A 175 -22.16 2.46 26.29
N ASP A 176 -23.35 2.20 25.74
CA ASP A 176 -23.54 1.08 24.82
C ASP A 176 -22.94 1.37 23.43
N ALA A 177 -22.78 0.33 22.62
CA ALA A 177 -22.18 0.45 21.29
C ALA A 177 -23.01 1.30 20.33
N GLU A 178 -24.35 1.29 20.45
CA GLU A 178 -25.26 2.05 19.59
C GLU A 178 -25.13 3.56 19.83
N PHE A 179 -25.01 3.97 21.09
CA PHE A 179 -24.75 5.35 21.48
C PHE A 179 -23.40 5.84 20.96
N ILE A 180 -22.35 5.04 21.15
CA ILE A 180 -21.00 5.33 20.63
C ILE A 180 -21.05 5.53 19.11
N GLU A 181 -21.73 4.65 18.38
CA GLU A 181 -21.89 4.74 16.93
C GLU A 181 -22.62 6.03 16.52
N LYS A 182 -23.75 6.33 17.18
CA LYS A 182 -24.54 7.54 16.91
C LYS A 182 -23.70 8.81 17.08
N VAL A 183 -23.02 8.96 18.21
CA VAL A 183 -22.17 10.13 18.50
C VAL A 183 -21.04 10.23 17.49
N PHE A 184 -20.39 9.11 17.17
CA PHE A 184 -19.28 9.08 16.24
C PHE A 184 -19.68 9.69 14.89
N PHE A 185 -20.82 9.27 14.32
CA PHE A 185 -21.30 9.80 13.05
C PHE A 185 -21.81 11.24 13.10
N GLU A 186 -22.28 11.71 14.25
CA GLU A 186 -22.72 13.11 14.45
C GLU A 186 -21.54 14.08 14.69
N THR A 187 -20.35 13.55 15.00
CA THR A 187 -19.17 14.36 15.33
C THR A 187 -18.49 14.95 14.08
N ASP A 188 -18.18 16.25 14.11
CA ASP A 188 -17.31 16.89 13.12
C ASP A 188 -15.84 16.54 13.39
N LEU A 189 -15.39 15.41 12.85
CA LEU A 189 -14.01 14.92 13.01
C LEU A 189 -12.92 15.87 12.50
N LYS A 190 -13.25 16.94 11.74
CA LYS A 190 -12.27 17.98 11.38
C LYS A 190 -11.81 18.77 12.61
N LYS A 191 -12.63 18.82 13.66
CA LYS A 191 -12.34 19.45 14.95
C LYS A 191 -11.40 18.59 15.80
N THR A 192 -11.35 17.28 15.59
CA THR A 192 -10.37 16.42 16.26
C THR A 192 -9.02 16.42 15.50
N PRO A 193 -7.87 16.66 16.17
CA PRO A 193 -6.57 16.59 15.51
C PRO A 193 -6.31 15.21 14.87
N LYS A 194 -5.73 15.18 13.67
CA LYS A 194 -5.43 13.91 12.95
C LYS A 194 -4.64 12.91 13.80
N ARG A 195 -3.64 13.36 14.54
CA ARG A 195 -2.83 12.49 15.42
C ARG A 195 -3.62 11.91 16.59
N VAL A 196 -4.55 12.67 17.17
CA VAL A 196 -5.48 12.18 18.20
C VAL A 196 -6.40 11.12 17.60
N ARG A 197 -6.97 11.34 16.41
CA ARG A 197 -7.77 10.33 15.69
C ARG A 197 -6.97 9.05 15.42
N GLU A 198 -5.74 9.16 14.94
CA GLU A 198 -4.86 8.00 14.73
C GLU A 198 -4.56 7.23 16.03
N ARG A 199 -4.43 7.93 17.17
CA ARG A 199 -4.26 7.29 18.49
C ARG A 199 -5.56 6.63 18.99
N MET A 200 -6.73 7.23 18.78
CA MET A 200 -8.04 6.60 19.06
C MET A 200 -8.25 5.31 18.26
N ASN A 201 -7.92 5.33 16.97
CA ASN A 201 -7.96 4.14 16.12
C ASN A 201 -7.01 3.06 16.65
N ARG A 202 -5.76 3.43 17.00
CA ARG A 202 -4.80 2.47 17.58
C ARG A 202 -5.31 1.88 18.90
N TYR A 203 -5.79 2.72 19.83
CA TYR A 203 -6.33 2.29 21.11
C TYR A 203 -7.45 1.25 20.92
N SER A 204 -8.47 1.60 20.15
CA SER A 204 -9.61 0.70 19.93
C SER A 204 -9.25 -0.55 19.14
N SER A 205 -8.32 -0.45 18.17
CA SER A 205 -7.85 -1.59 17.41
C SER A 205 -6.96 -2.54 18.22
N ASP A 206 -6.15 -2.03 19.14
CA ASP A 206 -5.30 -2.87 20.00
C ASP A 206 -6.17 -3.58 21.04
N TRP A 207 -7.12 -2.86 21.65
CA TRP A 207 -8.12 -3.43 22.57
C TRP A 207 -8.91 -4.56 21.93
N GLU A 208 -9.49 -4.32 20.75
CA GLU A 208 -10.32 -5.31 20.06
C GLU A 208 -9.50 -6.57 19.72
N LYS A 209 -8.26 -6.37 19.31
CA LYS A 209 -7.38 -7.44 18.90
C LYS A 209 -6.93 -8.31 20.08
N ASP A 210 -6.70 -7.72 21.25
CA ASP A 210 -6.41 -8.47 22.47
C ASP A 210 -7.64 -9.20 22.99
N LYS A 211 -8.81 -8.54 23.02
CA LYS A 211 -10.09 -9.20 23.35
C LYS A 211 -10.35 -10.41 22.44
N PHE A 212 -10.21 -10.23 21.13
CA PHE A 212 -10.44 -11.29 20.15
C PHE A 212 -9.45 -12.45 20.30
N LYS A 213 -8.19 -12.17 20.64
CA LYS A 213 -7.18 -13.19 20.94
C LYS A 213 -7.60 -14.05 22.13
N ASP A 214 -8.05 -13.41 23.20
CA ASP A 214 -8.47 -14.08 24.43
C ASP A 214 -9.72 -14.93 24.19
N GLU A 215 -10.66 -14.44 23.37
CA GLU A 215 -11.83 -15.21 22.94
C GLU A 215 -11.45 -16.45 22.12
N VAL A 216 -10.47 -16.36 21.22
CA VAL A 216 -9.96 -17.51 20.45
C VAL A 216 -9.33 -18.55 21.38
N ILE A 217 -8.56 -18.13 22.38
CA ILE A 217 -7.96 -19.03 23.38
C ILE A 217 -9.06 -19.71 24.20
N LYS A 218 -10.01 -18.94 24.74
CA LYS A 218 -11.14 -19.46 25.54
C LYS A 218 -12.01 -20.43 24.75
N ALA A 219 -12.15 -20.21 23.45
CA ALA A 219 -12.89 -21.09 22.56
C ALA A 219 -12.09 -22.35 22.12
N GLY A 220 -10.82 -22.48 22.52
CA GLY A 220 -9.96 -23.58 22.09
C GLY A 220 -9.69 -23.57 20.57
N GLY A 221 -9.63 -22.39 19.95
CA GLY A 221 -9.48 -22.24 18.50
C GLY A 221 -10.78 -22.39 17.70
N ASP A 222 -11.88 -22.78 18.35
CA ASP A 222 -13.19 -22.91 17.70
C ASP A 222 -13.85 -21.55 17.49
N VAL A 223 -13.54 -20.94 16.35
CA VAL A 223 -14.08 -19.63 15.98
C VAL A 223 -15.60 -19.63 15.78
N SER A 224 -16.30 -20.76 15.76
CA SER A 224 -17.77 -20.76 15.71
C SER A 224 -18.38 -20.14 16.97
N LYS A 225 -17.68 -20.22 18.10
CA LYS A 225 -18.10 -19.77 19.44
C LYS A 225 -17.84 -18.29 19.75
N ILE A 226 -17.19 -17.56 18.86
CA ILE A 226 -16.82 -16.14 19.06
C ILE A 226 -17.55 -15.26 18.05
N GLU A 227 -17.80 -13.99 18.38
CA GLU A 227 -18.39 -13.04 17.43
C GLU A 227 -17.32 -12.43 16.51
N ASN A 228 -17.72 -11.76 15.43
CA ASN A 228 -16.76 -10.98 14.64
C ASN A 228 -16.67 -9.56 15.22
N PRO A 229 -15.49 -8.91 15.17
CA PRO A 229 -15.36 -7.54 15.65
C PRO A 229 -16.26 -6.59 14.87
N GLN A 230 -16.87 -5.61 15.55
CA GLN A 230 -17.57 -4.53 14.86
C GLN A 230 -16.63 -3.33 14.68
N ARG A 231 -16.66 -2.76 13.47
CA ARG A 231 -15.89 -1.56 13.17
C ARG A 231 -16.73 -0.59 12.37
N ILE A 232 -16.64 0.67 12.73
CA ILE A 232 -17.33 1.77 12.04
C ILE A 232 -16.31 2.75 11.49
N THR A 233 -16.69 3.48 10.44
CA THR A 233 -15.78 4.41 9.76
C THR A 233 -16.52 5.64 9.27
N GLN A 234 -15.92 6.82 9.46
CA GLN A 234 -16.42 8.08 8.93
C GLN A 234 -15.37 8.79 8.07
N ILE A 235 -15.82 9.46 7.00
CA ILE A 235 -14.97 10.31 6.17
C ILE A 235 -14.82 11.67 6.83
N VAL A 236 -13.59 12.10 7.08
CA VAL A 236 -13.32 13.33 7.87
C VAL A 236 -13.44 14.58 7.01
N LYS A 237 -12.96 14.52 5.77
CA LYS A 237 -12.98 15.67 4.84
C LYS A 237 -13.85 15.35 3.63
N ILE A 238 -15.16 15.34 3.83
CA ILE A 238 -16.12 15.04 2.76
C ILE A 238 -16.00 16.01 1.57
N ASP A 239 -15.69 17.28 1.83
CA ASP A 239 -15.49 18.30 0.79
C ASP A 239 -14.33 17.94 -0.16
N ASN A 240 -13.21 17.46 0.39
CA ASN A 240 -12.06 17.02 -0.40
C ASN A 240 -12.39 15.81 -1.27
N LEU A 241 -13.21 14.88 -0.77
CA LEU A 241 -13.68 13.75 -1.56
C LEU A 241 -14.57 14.22 -2.72
N ILE A 242 -15.49 15.15 -2.46
CA ILE A 242 -16.37 15.74 -3.49
C ILE A 242 -15.52 16.42 -4.57
N GLU A 243 -14.61 17.32 -4.17
CA GLU A 243 -13.69 18.02 -5.09
C GLU A 243 -12.93 17.03 -5.97
N LYS A 244 -12.31 16.02 -5.36
CA LYS A 244 -11.52 15.00 -6.05
C LYS A 244 -12.36 14.20 -7.06
N LEU A 245 -13.55 13.78 -6.66
CA LEU A 245 -14.45 13.02 -7.53
C LEU A 245 -15.00 13.86 -8.69
N GLN A 246 -15.36 15.12 -8.43
CA GLN A 246 -15.83 16.05 -9.45
C GLN A 246 -14.72 16.36 -10.44
N GLY A 247 -13.51 16.64 -9.96
CA GLY A 247 -12.34 16.88 -10.80
C GLY A 247 -12.02 15.70 -11.70
N TYR A 248 -11.96 14.48 -11.16
CA TYR A 248 -11.71 13.29 -11.99
C TYR A 248 -12.81 13.04 -13.04
N ARG A 249 -14.07 13.29 -12.71
CA ARG A 249 -15.18 13.14 -13.67
C ARG A 249 -15.21 14.23 -14.73
N GLY A 250 -14.88 15.47 -14.34
CA GLY A 250 -14.69 16.59 -15.26
C GLY A 250 -13.61 16.25 -16.27
N LEU A 251 -12.42 15.90 -15.78
CA LEU A 251 -11.29 15.51 -16.63
C LEU A 251 -11.63 14.32 -17.54
N LYS A 252 -12.29 13.27 -17.02
CA LYS A 252 -12.75 12.15 -17.86
C LYS A 252 -13.68 12.60 -19.00
N SER A 253 -14.55 13.58 -18.73
CA SER A 253 -15.46 14.14 -19.71
C SER A 253 -14.72 15.00 -20.74
N ASP A 254 -13.74 15.79 -20.30
CA ASP A 254 -12.88 16.58 -21.16
C ASP A 254 -12.04 15.70 -22.09
N LEU A 255 -11.40 14.65 -21.58
CA LEU A 255 -10.67 13.66 -22.37
C LEU A 255 -11.57 13.02 -23.44
N LYS A 256 -12.82 12.68 -23.08
CA LYS A 256 -13.79 12.12 -24.04
C LYS A 256 -14.16 13.12 -25.13
N ARG A 257 -14.35 14.41 -24.77
CA ARG A 257 -14.67 15.49 -25.71
C ARG A 257 -13.52 15.72 -26.69
N VAL A 258 -12.30 15.87 -26.21
CA VAL A 258 -11.11 16.07 -27.05
C VAL A 258 -10.91 14.86 -27.97
N ARG A 259 -11.08 13.63 -27.46
CA ARG A 259 -11.00 12.43 -28.30
C ARG A 259 -12.06 12.39 -29.40
N GLN A 260 -13.27 12.90 -29.15
CA GLN A 260 -14.31 12.99 -30.18
C GLN A 260 -13.97 14.01 -31.26
N GLN A 261 -13.31 15.11 -30.90
CA GLN A 261 -12.85 16.13 -31.86
C GLN A 261 -11.76 15.57 -32.79
N LEU A 262 -10.84 14.77 -32.26
CA LEU A 262 -9.72 14.16 -33.02
C LEU A 262 -10.11 12.98 -33.92
N ARG A 263 -11.34 12.44 -33.82
CA ARG A 263 -11.76 11.25 -34.61
C ARG A 263 -11.85 11.49 -36.12
N ALA A 264 -11.87 12.74 -36.55
CA ALA A 264 -12.00 13.13 -37.95
C ALA A 264 -10.65 13.45 -38.62
N GLU A 265 -9.55 13.45 -37.88
CA GLU A 265 -8.23 13.86 -38.40
C GLU A 265 -7.39 12.63 -38.77
N PRO A 266 -7.05 12.44 -40.06
CA PRO A 266 -6.16 11.37 -40.48
C PRO A 266 -4.69 11.75 -40.22
N GLY A 267 -3.87 10.77 -39.78
CA GLY A 267 -2.42 10.91 -39.71
C GLY A 267 -1.79 10.36 -38.41
N SER A 268 -0.49 10.08 -38.46
CA SER A 268 0.28 9.52 -37.34
C SER A 268 0.24 10.38 -36.08
N PHE A 269 0.23 11.71 -36.23
CA PHE A 269 0.17 12.63 -35.09
C PHE A 269 -1.19 12.58 -34.37
N ALA A 270 -2.30 12.60 -35.12
CA ALA A 270 -3.64 12.46 -34.55
C ALA A 270 -3.83 11.09 -33.88
N GLU A 271 -3.27 10.01 -34.46
CA GLU A 271 -3.23 8.69 -33.82
C GLU A 271 -2.45 8.74 -32.49
N ALA A 272 -1.30 9.42 -32.45
CA ALA A 272 -0.51 9.57 -31.24
C ALA A 272 -1.27 10.33 -30.14
N GLU A 273 -1.96 11.42 -30.48
CA GLU A 273 -2.81 12.15 -29.53
C GLU A 273 -3.95 11.28 -28.99
N GLN A 274 -4.58 10.46 -29.84
CA GLN A 274 -5.60 9.51 -29.43
C GLN A 274 -5.06 8.48 -28.43
N ILE A 275 -3.88 7.90 -28.69
CA ILE A 275 -3.23 6.94 -27.77
C ILE A 275 -2.97 7.60 -26.41
N VAL A 276 -2.43 8.84 -26.41
CA VAL A 276 -2.20 9.60 -25.18
C VAL A 276 -3.50 9.82 -24.40
N LEU A 277 -4.58 10.25 -25.06
CA LEU A 277 -5.89 10.42 -24.43
C LEU A 277 -6.42 9.10 -23.83
N GLU A 278 -6.18 7.96 -24.48
CA GLU A 278 -6.58 6.64 -23.99
C GLU A 278 -5.78 6.21 -22.75
N LEU A 279 -4.48 6.51 -22.71
CA LEU A 279 -3.64 6.30 -21.53
C LEU A 279 -4.14 7.15 -20.35
N TYR A 280 -4.38 8.45 -20.56
CA TYR A 280 -4.95 9.34 -19.54
C TYR A 280 -6.34 8.87 -19.08
N GLN A 281 -7.20 8.45 -20.01
CA GLN A 281 -8.54 7.97 -19.69
C GLN A 281 -8.49 6.69 -18.82
N ARG A 282 -7.63 5.73 -19.16
CA ARG A 282 -7.38 4.55 -18.33
C ARG A 282 -6.93 4.95 -16.92
N TYR A 283 -5.96 5.86 -16.84
CA TYR A 283 -5.42 6.30 -15.56
C TYR A 283 -6.47 7.01 -14.68
N VAL A 284 -7.25 7.94 -15.25
CA VAL A 284 -8.34 8.63 -14.53
C VAL A 284 -9.41 7.64 -14.07
N ASN A 285 -9.73 6.61 -14.86
CA ASN A 285 -10.65 5.56 -14.42
C ASN A 285 -10.11 4.79 -13.20
N VAL A 286 -8.80 4.48 -13.16
CA VAL A 286 -8.14 3.87 -12.00
C VAL A 286 -8.22 4.78 -10.77
N LEU A 287 -7.97 6.08 -10.93
CA LEU A 287 -8.10 7.05 -9.84
C LEU A 287 -9.52 7.14 -9.29
N ILE A 288 -10.53 7.17 -10.17
CA ILE A 288 -11.95 7.14 -9.81
C ILE A 288 -12.31 5.84 -9.09
N ALA A 289 -11.92 4.69 -9.65
CA ALA A 289 -12.17 3.37 -9.07
C ALA A 289 -11.54 3.24 -7.66
N GLY A 290 -10.35 3.81 -7.46
CA GLY A 290 -9.70 3.88 -6.14
C GLY A 290 -10.52 4.60 -5.07
N GLN A 291 -11.50 5.44 -5.44
CA GLN A 291 -12.38 6.13 -4.50
C GLN A 291 -13.65 5.32 -4.13
N TYR A 292 -13.96 4.20 -4.80
CA TYR A 292 -15.22 3.47 -4.58
C TYR A 292 -15.33 2.85 -3.18
N ALA A 293 -14.21 2.58 -2.51
CA ALA A 293 -14.23 2.15 -1.11
C ALA A 293 -14.95 3.17 -0.20
N ASN A 294 -14.83 4.47 -0.51
CA ASN A 294 -15.55 5.53 0.20
C ASN A 294 -17.07 5.44 0.03
N GLY A 295 -17.55 4.87 -1.08
CA GLY A 295 -18.98 4.67 -1.31
C GLY A 295 -19.58 3.70 -0.30
N ARG A 296 -18.84 2.65 0.07
CA ARG A 296 -19.24 1.72 1.12
C ARG A 296 -19.26 2.38 2.49
N ILE A 297 -18.24 3.21 2.81
CA ILE A 297 -18.20 3.98 4.07
C ILE A 297 -19.46 4.82 4.20
N LEU A 298 -19.77 5.64 3.18
CA LEU A 298 -20.94 6.51 3.18
C LEU A 298 -22.25 5.72 3.23
N ALA A 299 -22.35 4.61 2.49
CA ALA A 299 -23.56 3.80 2.48
C ALA A 299 -23.85 3.13 3.83
N ALA A 300 -22.80 2.78 4.59
CA ALA A 300 -22.91 2.15 5.90
C ALA A 300 -23.23 3.15 7.04
N GLN A 301 -23.17 4.46 6.80
CA GLN A 301 -23.53 5.46 7.81
C GLN A 301 -25.04 5.45 8.08
N SER A 302 -25.42 5.33 9.35
CA SER A 302 -26.81 5.38 9.81
C SER A 302 -27.46 6.73 9.53
N LYS A 303 -26.70 7.83 9.59
CA LYS A 303 -27.12 9.18 9.20
C LYS A 303 -26.16 9.79 8.19
N ARG A 304 -26.70 10.36 7.11
CA ARG A 304 -25.94 11.09 6.08
C ARG A 304 -26.44 12.52 5.95
N GLY A 305 -25.52 13.48 5.94
CA GLY A 305 -25.82 14.86 5.61
C GLY A 305 -25.91 15.10 4.10
N ARG A 306 -26.24 16.34 3.71
CA ARG A 306 -26.34 16.74 2.29
C ARG A 306 -25.03 16.54 1.52
N LYS A 307 -23.87 16.69 2.17
CA LYS A 307 -22.56 16.53 1.54
C LYS A 307 -22.23 15.06 1.31
N GLU A 308 -22.53 14.21 2.29
CA GLU A 308 -22.38 12.76 2.22
C GLU A 308 -23.24 12.17 1.10
N GLU A 309 -24.50 12.59 1.01
CA GLU A 309 -25.40 12.22 -0.10
C GLU A 309 -24.89 12.71 -1.45
N LYS A 310 -24.36 13.94 -1.52
CA LYS A 310 -23.72 14.45 -2.74
C LYS A 310 -22.52 13.58 -3.15
N ALA A 311 -21.60 13.28 -2.23
CA ALA A 311 -20.45 12.43 -2.52
C ALA A 311 -20.86 11.03 -2.97
N LEU A 312 -21.85 10.43 -2.28
CA LEU A 312 -22.38 9.11 -2.61
C LEU A 312 -23.06 9.10 -3.98
N SER A 313 -23.83 10.15 -4.33
CA SER A 313 -24.43 10.31 -5.66
C SER A 313 -23.38 10.38 -6.77
N ILE A 314 -22.28 11.11 -6.54
CA ILE A 314 -21.17 11.18 -7.48
C ILE A 314 -20.51 9.80 -7.61
N LEU A 315 -20.30 9.06 -6.51
CA LEU A 315 -19.72 7.71 -6.57
C LEU A 315 -20.60 6.70 -7.30
N ARG A 316 -21.93 6.79 -7.12
CA ARG A 316 -22.91 5.90 -7.78
C ARG A 316 -22.83 6.00 -9.31
N GLY A 317 -22.53 7.18 -9.85
CA GLY A 317 -22.49 7.40 -11.29
C GLY A 317 -23.78 7.97 -11.87
N VAL A 318 -23.82 8.10 -13.20
CA VAL A 318 -25.06 8.47 -13.90
C VAL A 318 -26.05 7.32 -13.73
N LYS A 319 -27.31 7.62 -13.40
CA LYS A 319 -28.42 6.66 -13.31
C LYS A 319 -28.56 5.93 -14.65
N GLY A 320 -27.92 4.77 -14.78
CA GLY A 320 -28.05 3.86 -15.89
C GLY A 320 -28.18 2.44 -15.35
N GLU A 321 -29.37 1.86 -15.54
CA GLU A 321 -29.75 0.44 -15.41
C GLU A 321 -29.60 -0.29 -14.06
N ILE A 322 -28.76 0.16 -13.12
CA ILE A 322 -28.65 -0.50 -11.81
C ILE A 322 -29.82 -0.06 -10.91
N LYS A 323 -30.85 -0.92 -10.79
CA LYS A 323 -31.92 -0.74 -9.79
C LYS A 323 -31.34 -0.81 -8.37
N GLY A 324 -31.41 0.30 -7.64
CA GLY A 324 -31.03 0.42 -6.22
C GLY A 324 -29.59 0.89 -5.96
N ASP A 325 -29.26 1.13 -4.69
CA ASP A 325 -27.93 1.60 -4.28
C ASP A 325 -26.88 0.49 -4.40
N ARG A 326 -25.92 0.63 -5.32
CA ARG A 326 -24.83 -0.34 -5.53
C ARG A 326 -23.88 -0.48 -4.34
N PHE A 327 -23.92 0.47 -3.41
CA PHE A 327 -23.16 0.44 -2.16
C PHE A 327 -24.00 0.04 -0.95
N ALA A 328 -25.30 -0.27 -1.13
CA ALA A 328 -26.10 -0.87 -0.08
C ALA A 328 -25.42 -2.13 0.46
N TYR A 329 -25.62 -2.43 1.74
CA TYR A 329 -24.94 -3.50 2.47
C TYR A 329 -24.87 -4.82 1.68
N GLU A 330 -26.01 -5.25 1.13
CA GLU A 330 -26.18 -6.49 0.34
C GLU A 330 -25.39 -6.52 -0.97
N LYS A 331 -25.17 -5.35 -1.59
CA LYS A 331 -24.55 -5.21 -2.92
C LYS A 331 -23.10 -4.71 -2.85
N ALA A 332 -22.70 -4.18 -1.70
CA ALA A 332 -21.42 -3.48 -1.52
C ALA A 332 -20.24 -4.40 -1.80
N SER A 333 -20.23 -5.63 -1.26
CA SER A 333 -19.11 -6.56 -1.47
C SER A 333 -18.96 -6.96 -2.94
N ARG A 334 -20.07 -7.21 -3.65
CA ARG A 334 -20.08 -7.46 -5.11
C ARG A 334 -19.55 -6.26 -5.90
N THR A 335 -19.99 -5.06 -5.52
CA THR A 335 -19.49 -3.82 -6.14
C THR A 335 -17.99 -3.66 -5.92
N LEU A 336 -17.48 -3.96 -4.72
CA LEU A 336 -16.05 -3.86 -4.41
C LEU A 336 -15.22 -4.89 -5.17
N GLU A 337 -15.71 -6.13 -5.32
CA GLU A 337 -15.02 -7.14 -6.14
C GLU A 337 -14.92 -6.71 -7.60
N ARG A 338 -16.00 -6.18 -8.20
CA ARG A 338 -15.96 -5.61 -9.55
C ARG A 338 -14.94 -4.47 -9.68
N ILE A 339 -14.77 -3.68 -8.63
CA ILE A 339 -13.76 -2.61 -8.59
C ILE A 339 -12.37 -3.20 -8.41
N ASP A 340 -12.22 -4.28 -7.64
CA ASP A 340 -10.97 -5.00 -7.52
C ASP A 340 -10.56 -5.64 -8.85
N HIS A 341 -11.47 -6.29 -9.58
CA HIS A 341 -11.26 -6.76 -10.96
C HIS A 341 -10.75 -5.64 -11.87
N PHE A 342 -11.32 -4.45 -11.75
CA PHE A 342 -10.87 -3.30 -12.53
C PHE A 342 -9.45 -2.82 -12.14
N LEU A 343 -9.14 -2.79 -10.85
CA LEU A 343 -7.86 -2.26 -10.32
C LEU A 343 -6.71 -3.28 -10.31
N LYS A 344 -7.04 -4.56 -10.14
CA LYS A 344 -6.14 -5.69 -9.91
C LYS A 344 -6.27 -6.75 -10.98
N GLY A 345 -7.11 -6.55 -11.98
CA GLY A 345 -7.28 -7.47 -13.07
C GLY A 345 -7.90 -8.82 -12.69
N THR A 346 -8.17 -9.62 -13.72
CA THR A 346 -8.88 -10.89 -13.59
C THR A 346 -8.17 -12.03 -14.32
N GLY A 347 -8.61 -13.26 -14.05
CA GLY A 347 -8.30 -14.40 -14.89
C GLY A 347 -9.07 -14.38 -16.21
N LEU A 348 -8.82 -15.40 -17.04
CA LEU A 348 -9.50 -15.58 -18.32
C LEU A 348 -10.89 -16.25 -18.20
N LYS A 349 -11.10 -17.03 -17.14
CA LYS A 349 -12.33 -17.79 -16.92
C LYS A 349 -13.40 -16.93 -16.24
N ILE A 350 -14.65 -17.17 -16.62
CA ILE A 350 -15.83 -16.67 -15.93
C ILE A 350 -16.26 -17.75 -14.92
N GLY A 351 -16.26 -17.42 -13.65
CA GLY A 351 -16.72 -18.30 -12.57
C GLY A 351 -18.24 -18.46 -12.54
N GLU A 352 -18.72 -19.37 -11.70
CA GLU A 352 -20.15 -19.71 -11.55
C GLU A 352 -21.04 -18.52 -11.16
N ASN A 353 -20.46 -17.49 -10.55
CA ASN A 353 -21.15 -16.25 -10.18
C ASN A 353 -21.37 -15.27 -11.36
N GLY A 354 -20.95 -15.64 -12.57
CA GLY A 354 -21.08 -14.84 -13.79
C GLY A 354 -20.04 -13.71 -13.92
N PHE A 355 -18.96 -13.72 -13.13
CA PHE A 355 -17.84 -12.79 -13.28
C PHE A 355 -16.56 -13.52 -13.62
N PHE A 356 -15.61 -12.79 -14.19
CA PHE A 356 -14.25 -13.29 -14.28
C PHE A 356 -13.70 -13.64 -12.90
N GLU A 357 -12.94 -14.73 -12.84
CA GLU A 357 -12.31 -15.18 -11.61
C GLU A 357 -11.34 -14.12 -11.08
N THR A 358 -11.52 -13.74 -9.81
CA THR A 358 -10.61 -12.83 -9.12
C THR A 358 -9.22 -13.44 -8.99
N ILE A 359 -9.14 -14.74 -8.71
CA ILE A 359 -7.91 -15.50 -8.50
C ILE A 359 -7.79 -16.53 -9.64
N PRO A 360 -6.93 -16.30 -10.63
CA PRO A 360 -6.75 -17.24 -11.75
C PRO A 360 -6.23 -18.60 -11.29
N ASP A 361 -6.56 -19.66 -12.03
CA ASP A 361 -6.19 -21.05 -11.73
C ASP A 361 -4.69 -21.30 -11.58
N ASN A 362 -3.86 -20.68 -12.43
CA ASN A 362 -2.40 -20.78 -12.35
C ASN A 362 -1.87 -20.16 -11.05
N LEU A 363 -2.37 -18.99 -10.65
CA LEU A 363 -2.03 -18.31 -9.42
C LEU A 363 -2.49 -19.12 -8.22
N ALA A 364 -3.69 -19.71 -8.29
CA ALA A 364 -4.22 -20.61 -7.28
C ALA A 364 -3.40 -21.90 -7.15
N LYS A 365 -3.02 -22.52 -8.26
CA LYS A 365 -2.15 -23.71 -8.31
C LYS A 365 -0.79 -23.39 -7.70
N TYR A 366 -0.17 -22.29 -8.13
CA TYR A 366 1.11 -21.85 -7.62
C TYR A 366 1.06 -21.61 -6.10
N ALA A 367 0.05 -20.88 -5.62
CA ALA A 367 -0.13 -20.65 -4.19
C ALA A 367 -0.36 -21.93 -3.40
N LYS A 368 -1.15 -22.89 -3.90
CA LYS A 368 -1.33 -24.21 -3.27
C LYS A 368 -0.02 -24.97 -3.16
N THR A 369 0.73 -25.07 -4.26
CA THR A 369 2.06 -25.70 -4.26
C THR A 369 2.95 -25.05 -3.21
N ARG A 370 2.99 -23.71 -3.16
CA ARG A 370 3.76 -22.99 -2.16
C ARG A 370 3.35 -23.32 -0.74
N ILE A 371 2.05 -23.44 -0.41
CA ILE A 371 1.58 -23.80 0.95
C ILE A 371 2.12 -25.16 1.39
N SER A 372 2.14 -26.12 0.47
CA SER A 372 2.56 -27.50 0.73
C SER A 372 4.08 -27.68 0.80
N GLU A 373 4.87 -26.73 0.28
CA GLU A 373 6.32 -26.77 0.43
C GLU A 373 6.73 -26.61 1.90
N PRO A 374 7.65 -27.45 2.41
CA PRO A 374 8.18 -27.29 3.76
C PRO A 374 8.86 -25.93 3.89
N PHE A 375 8.84 -25.37 5.10
CA PHE A 375 9.64 -24.18 5.37
C PHE A 375 11.11 -24.53 5.23
N GLN A 376 11.80 -23.84 4.33
CA GLN A 376 13.23 -24.02 4.17
C GLN A 376 13.92 -23.38 5.38
N GLU A 377 14.64 -24.18 6.15
CA GLU A 377 15.46 -23.64 7.22
C GLU A 377 16.60 -22.79 6.66
N LYS A 378 17.01 -21.80 7.45
CA LYS A 378 18.18 -20.98 7.14
C LYS A 378 19.43 -21.85 7.23
N THR A 379 20.30 -21.77 6.23
CA THR A 379 21.58 -22.50 6.19
C THR A 379 22.51 -22.06 7.32
N GLU A 380 23.45 -22.91 7.72
CA GLU A 380 24.45 -22.55 8.73
C GLU A 380 25.29 -21.36 8.29
N GLU A 381 25.67 -21.29 7.01
CA GLU A 381 26.36 -20.15 6.41
C GLU A 381 25.53 -18.85 6.54
N TYR A 382 24.22 -18.91 6.29
CA TYR A 382 23.34 -17.77 6.51
C TYR A 382 23.35 -17.36 7.99
N LYS A 383 23.29 -18.32 8.93
CA LYS A 383 23.29 -18.04 10.37
C LYS A 383 24.63 -17.46 10.82
N GLU A 384 25.74 -17.95 10.29
CA GLU A 384 27.10 -17.50 10.58
C GLU A 384 27.30 -16.05 10.17
N TYR A 385 27.17 -15.73 8.88
CA TYR A 385 27.48 -14.38 8.41
C TYR A 385 26.45 -13.34 8.85
N ASN A 386 25.18 -13.72 9.13
CA ASN A 386 24.21 -12.77 9.68
C ASN A 386 24.39 -12.43 11.17
N ARG A 387 25.35 -13.04 11.85
CA ARG A 387 25.82 -12.56 13.16
C ARG A 387 26.51 -11.20 13.00
N HIS A 388 27.22 -10.98 11.89
CA HIS A 388 27.76 -9.67 11.56
C HIS A 388 26.64 -8.70 11.24
N LYS A 389 26.62 -7.58 11.96
CA LYS A 389 25.59 -6.55 11.82
C LYS A 389 26.10 -5.40 10.96
N VAL A 390 25.39 -5.12 9.88
CA VAL A 390 25.61 -3.99 8.99
C VAL A 390 24.75 -2.82 9.47
N ASN A 391 25.40 -1.75 9.91
CA ASN A 391 24.78 -0.49 10.29
C ASN A 391 24.47 0.39 9.06
N ALA A 392 23.84 1.54 9.28
CA ALA A 392 23.42 2.43 8.20
C ALA A 392 24.60 3.01 7.37
N GLU A 393 25.74 3.32 7.99
CA GLU A 393 26.90 3.88 7.30
C GLU A 393 27.62 2.80 6.48
N GLN A 394 27.80 1.61 7.04
CA GLN A 394 28.32 0.45 6.31
C GLN A 394 27.42 0.09 5.12
N ALA A 395 26.09 0.11 5.31
CA ALA A 395 25.14 -0.10 4.22
C ALA A 395 25.22 1.00 3.15
N LYS A 396 25.51 2.25 3.54
CA LYS A 396 25.74 3.35 2.61
C LYS A 396 26.97 3.10 1.75
N ILE A 397 28.11 2.72 2.35
CA ILE A 397 29.35 2.39 1.63
C ILE A 397 29.09 1.25 0.64
N LEU A 398 28.49 0.15 1.11
CA LEU A 398 28.12 -0.97 0.25
C LEU A 398 27.22 -0.54 -0.91
N CYS A 399 26.22 0.31 -0.64
CA CYS A 399 25.32 0.82 -1.67
C CYS A 399 26.06 1.67 -2.71
N ASP A 400 26.93 2.58 -2.27
CA ASP A 400 27.74 3.42 -3.16
C ASP A 400 28.69 2.57 -4.02
N VAL A 401 29.30 1.52 -3.46
CA VAL A 401 30.10 0.54 -4.22
C VAL A 401 29.25 -0.13 -5.30
N ILE A 402 28.04 -0.62 -4.98
CA ILE A 402 27.15 -1.24 -5.98
C ILE A 402 26.78 -0.22 -7.07
N LEU A 403 26.42 1.01 -6.70
CA LEU A 403 26.08 2.07 -7.65
C LEU A 403 27.24 2.41 -8.58
N ALA A 404 28.46 2.50 -8.06
CA ALA A 404 29.67 2.78 -8.85
C ALA A 404 29.91 1.68 -9.89
N ARG A 405 29.64 0.41 -9.55
CA ARG A 405 29.75 -0.72 -10.50
C ARG A 405 28.79 -0.65 -11.68
N TYR A 406 27.66 0.01 -11.51
CA TYR A 406 26.73 0.27 -12.61
C TYR A 406 27.01 1.60 -13.33
N GLY A 407 28.07 2.32 -12.95
CA GLY A 407 28.41 3.64 -13.49
C GLY A 407 27.36 4.70 -13.14
N LEU A 408 26.71 4.57 -11.97
CA LEU A 408 25.59 5.43 -11.57
C LEU A 408 26.00 6.52 -10.58
N THR A 409 27.26 6.63 -10.19
CA THR A 409 27.74 7.64 -9.22
C THR A 409 28.24 8.93 -9.88
N GLU A 410 28.37 8.95 -11.20
CA GLU A 410 28.98 10.05 -11.98
C GLU A 410 28.01 10.65 -13.01
N GLY A 411 28.29 11.88 -13.46
CA GLY A 411 27.50 12.61 -14.46
C GLY A 411 26.19 13.25 -13.95
N ASP A 412 25.39 13.76 -14.89
CA ASP A 412 24.17 14.56 -14.61
C ASP A 412 22.99 13.73 -14.07
N LYS A 413 23.05 12.40 -14.24
CA LYS A 413 22.02 11.45 -13.78
C LYS A 413 22.52 10.57 -12.62
N LYS A 414 23.48 11.06 -11.84
CA LYS A 414 24.04 10.31 -10.72
C LYS A 414 23.00 9.96 -9.66
N TRP A 415 23.19 8.80 -9.05
CA TRP A 415 22.52 8.28 -7.88
C TRP A 415 23.44 8.39 -6.66
N SER A 416 22.85 8.51 -5.48
CA SER A 416 23.60 8.53 -4.22
C SER A 416 22.89 7.76 -3.11
N ALA A 417 23.66 7.08 -2.26
CA ALA A 417 23.13 6.57 -1.00
C ALA A 417 23.16 7.65 0.09
N VAL A 418 22.07 7.77 0.86
CA VAL A 418 21.94 8.79 1.91
C VAL A 418 21.39 8.15 3.19
N VAL A 419 22.07 8.36 4.32
CA VAL A 419 21.56 7.95 5.63
C VAL A 419 20.56 9.00 6.15
N LEU A 420 19.35 8.56 6.47
CA LEU A 420 18.30 9.41 7.00
C LEU A 420 18.26 9.36 8.52
N ASP A 421 18.13 10.52 9.16
CA ASP A 421 17.98 10.66 10.62
C ASP A 421 16.58 10.26 11.15
N ARG A 422 15.88 9.36 10.45
CA ARG A 422 14.57 8.84 10.87
C ARG A 422 14.53 7.32 10.78
N LYS A 423 13.77 6.70 11.71
CA LYS A 423 13.39 5.29 11.62
C LYS A 423 12.56 5.07 10.35
N GLY A 424 12.74 3.93 9.70
CA GLY A 424 12.02 3.59 8.48
C GLY A 424 12.54 2.32 7.84
N THR A 425 12.12 2.10 6.61
CA THR A 425 12.69 1.09 5.71
C THR A 425 13.66 1.77 4.75
N LEU A 426 14.55 0.96 4.16
CA LEU A 426 15.29 1.39 2.98
C LEU A 426 14.28 1.73 1.88
N ILE A 427 14.55 2.77 1.08
CA ILE A 427 13.68 3.18 -0.01
C ILE A 427 14.48 3.82 -1.14
N VAL A 428 14.19 3.43 -2.38
CA VAL A 428 14.66 4.11 -3.59
C VAL A 428 13.72 5.27 -3.93
N ILE A 429 14.27 6.48 -4.03
CA ILE A 429 13.55 7.69 -4.38
C ILE A 429 14.12 8.26 -5.67
N PHE A 430 13.36 8.10 -6.75
CA PHE A 430 13.67 8.72 -8.02
C PHE A 430 13.31 10.22 -8.03
N LYS A 431 12.13 10.56 -7.50
CA LYS A 431 11.56 11.92 -7.55
C LYS A 431 10.99 12.33 -6.19
N GLU A 432 11.25 13.57 -5.76
CA GLU A 432 10.61 14.19 -4.60
C GLU A 432 9.95 15.50 -5.03
N LYS A 433 8.62 15.56 -4.89
CA LYS A 433 7.79 16.61 -5.52
C LYS A 433 8.07 16.67 -7.03
N ASP A 434 8.67 17.77 -7.50
CA ASP A 434 8.99 18.03 -8.90
C ASP A 434 10.46 17.83 -9.26
N LYS A 435 11.31 17.43 -8.30
CA LYS A 435 12.74 17.30 -8.51
C LYS A 435 13.14 15.83 -8.57
N LYS A 436 13.91 15.45 -9.60
CA LYS A 436 14.60 14.15 -9.64
C LYS A 436 15.74 14.20 -8.62
N VAL A 437 15.66 13.38 -7.59
CA VAL A 437 16.66 13.33 -6.50
C VAL A 437 17.61 12.15 -6.64
N ARG A 438 17.13 11.01 -7.16
CA ARG A 438 17.94 9.79 -7.44
C ARG A 438 18.71 9.32 -6.19
N GLU A 439 17.98 9.01 -5.13
CA GLU A 439 18.58 8.62 -3.85
C GLU A 439 18.17 7.20 -3.43
N VAL A 440 19.11 6.45 -2.87
CA VAL A 440 18.82 5.27 -2.05
C VAL A 440 18.88 5.72 -0.59
N ARG A 441 17.73 5.84 0.06
CA ARG A 441 17.64 6.35 1.43
C ARG A 441 17.69 5.21 2.44
N ILE A 442 18.70 5.21 3.29
CA ILE A 442 18.96 4.20 4.30
C ILE A 442 18.55 4.76 5.67
N PRO A 443 17.65 4.13 6.43
CA PRO A 443 17.26 4.65 7.74
C PRO A 443 18.43 4.53 8.73
N ARG A 444 18.61 5.52 9.62
CA ARG A 444 19.63 5.44 10.70
C ARG A 444 19.44 4.23 11.62
N SER A 445 18.22 3.69 11.69
CA SER A 445 17.91 2.45 12.40
C SER A 445 18.24 1.18 11.62
N PHE A 446 18.90 1.28 10.45
CA PHE A 446 19.33 0.11 9.68
C PHE A 446 20.37 -0.65 10.49
N ASN A 447 20.03 -1.88 10.84
CA ASN A 447 20.87 -2.80 11.58
C ASN A 447 20.44 -4.22 11.18
N ARG A 448 21.01 -4.74 10.09
CA ARG A 448 20.64 -6.04 9.51
C ARG A 448 21.83 -7.00 9.58
N GLY A 449 21.57 -8.30 9.57
CA GLY A 449 22.65 -9.27 9.33
C GLY A 449 23.28 -9.05 7.96
N LEU A 450 24.55 -9.40 7.78
CA LEU A 450 25.30 -9.14 6.55
C LEU A 450 24.61 -9.65 5.28
N ILE A 451 24.21 -10.92 5.25
CA ILE A 451 23.49 -11.52 4.12
C ILE A 451 22.18 -10.78 3.84
N ASP A 452 21.42 -10.49 4.89
CA ASP A 452 20.16 -9.74 4.77
C ASP A 452 20.41 -8.30 4.29
N ALA A 453 21.54 -7.69 4.64
CA ALA A 453 21.91 -6.35 4.22
C ALA A 453 22.29 -6.32 2.74
N VAL A 454 23.21 -7.17 2.29
CA VAL A 454 23.67 -7.18 0.89
C VAL A 454 22.57 -7.62 -0.07
N THR A 455 21.71 -8.58 0.31
CA THR A 455 20.58 -9.01 -0.54
C THR A 455 19.52 -7.91 -0.67
N VAL A 456 19.25 -7.16 0.39
CA VAL A 456 18.32 -6.01 0.33
C VAL A 456 18.94 -4.84 -0.45
N LEU A 457 20.25 -4.65 -0.39
CA LEU A 457 20.91 -3.67 -1.27
C LEU A 457 20.82 -4.10 -2.75
N ALA A 458 20.95 -5.39 -3.05
CA ALA A 458 20.73 -5.92 -4.40
C ALA A 458 19.28 -5.67 -4.88
N HIS A 459 18.29 -5.97 -4.03
CA HIS A 459 16.86 -5.69 -4.28
C HIS A 459 16.66 -4.22 -4.70
N GLU A 460 17.26 -3.30 -3.98
CA GLU A 460 17.01 -1.88 -4.15
C GLU A 460 17.82 -1.32 -5.33
N VAL A 461 19.09 -1.68 -5.47
CA VAL A 461 19.94 -1.15 -6.54
C VAL A 461 19.73 -1.89 -7.87
N GLU A 462 19.93 -3.20 -7.88
CA GLU A 462 19.84 -4.01 -9.10
C GLU A 462 18.38 -4.27 -9.49
N GLY A 463 17.46 -4.22 -8.52
CA GLY A 463 16.02 -4.35 -8.75
C GLY A 463 15.28 -3.04 -9.00
N HIS A 464 15.50 -1.96 -8.24
CA HIS A 464 14.75 -0.70 -8.42
C HIS A 464 15.54 0.42 -9.09
N VAL A 465 16.75 0.73 -8.64
CA VAL A 465 17.57 1.82 -9.21
C VAL A 465 17.82 1.57 -10.69
N LEU A 466 18.27 0.36 -11.05
CA LEU A 466 18.54 -0.01 -12.44
C LEU A 466 17.29 0.15 -13.32
N ARG A 467 16.09 -0.14 -12.79
CA ARG A 467 14.83 0.07 -13.52
C ARG A 467 14.53 1.54 -13.80
N TYR A 468 14.82 2.42 -12.85
CA TYR A 468 14.69 3.86 -13.05
C TYR A 468 15.76 4.39 -14.01
N ALA A 469 17.00 3.89 -13.92
CA ALA A 469 18.07 4.22 -14.87
C ALA A 469 17.68 3.79 -16.29
N ASN A 470 17.15 2.58 -16.46
CA ASN A 470 16.62 2.08 -17.73
C ASN A 470 15.40 2.87 -18.21
N GLN A 471 14.53 3.33 -17.31
CA GLN A 471 13.43 4.23 -17.69
C GLN A 471 13.98 5.52 -18.30
N GLU A 472 15.05 6.12 -17.75
CA GLU A 472 15.60 7.37 -18.29
C GLU A 472 16.35 7.22 -19.63
N VAL A 473 16.54 6.00 -20.14
CA VAL A 473 17.30 5.70 -21.36
C VAL A 473 16.46 4.94 -22.39
N GLY A 474 15.66 3.97 -21.96
CA GLY A 474 14.81 3.10 -22.78
C GLY A 474 13.37 3.58 -22.91
N LEU A 475 12.91 4.52 -22.08
CA LEU A 475 11.67 5.26 -22.32
C LEU A 475 12.01 6.66 -22.81
N GLY A 476 11.42 7.05 -23.94
CA GLY A 476 11.47 8.42 -24.43
C GLY A 476 10.99 9.34 -23.31
N SER A 477 11.86 10.26 -22.89
CA SER A 477 11.73 11.13 -21.72
C SER A 477 10.62 12.19 -21.81
N ASP A 478 9.57 11.92 -22.57
CA ASP A 478 8.84 12.98 -23.24
C ASP A 478 7.43 13.19 -22.70
N LEU A 479 6.74 12.16 -22.19
CA LEU A 479 5.43 12.36 -21.56
C LEU A 479 5.58 12.53 -20.04
N GLY A 480 5.06 13.64 -19.52
CA GLY A 480 4.80 13.88 -18.10
C GLY A 480 3.96 12.76 -17.47
N LEU A 481 3.09 12.11 -18.26
CA LEU A 481 2.42 10.87 -17.87
C LEU A 481 3.44 9.80 -17.39
N LEU A 482 4.55 9.60 -18.10
CA LEU A 482 5.57 8.60 -17.76
C LEU A 482 6.48 9.02 -16.61
N ASP A 483 6.72 10.33 -16.47
CA ASP A 483 7.56 10.90 -15.41
C ASP A 483 6.93 10.83 -14.00
N GLU A 484 5.60 10.70 -13.91
CA GLU A 484 4.89 10.63 -12.63
C GLU A 484 3.97 9.42 -12.44
N LEU A 485 3.67 8.67 -13.50
CA LEU A 485 2.63 7.65 -13.41
C LEU A 485 3.21 6.26 -13.59
N ALA A 486 3.33 5.59 -12.45
CA ALA A 486 3.00 4.17 -12.35
C ALA A 486 1.59 3.97 -12.92
N THR A 487 1.48 3.66 -14.21
CA THR A 487 0.20 3.28 -14.81
C THR A 487 -0.23 1.92 -14.25
N GLY A 488 -1.53 1.76 -14.01
CA GLY A 488 -2.17 0.49 -13.65
C GLY A 488 -1.44 -0.36 -12.60
N ARG A 489 -0.94 -1.52 -13.06
CA ARG A 489 -0.34 -2.60 -12.25
C ARG A 489 1.19 -2.63 -12.31
N SER A 490 1.85 -1.52 -12.65
CA SER A 490 3.31 -1.43 -12.76
C SER A 490 4.07 -1.82 -11.49
N SER A 491 3.45 -1.70 -10.31
CA SER A 491 4.02 -2.17 -9.04
C SER A 491 4.21 -3.68 -8.98
N ILE A 492 3.47 -4.47 -9.79
CA ILE A 492 3.69 -5.92 -9.88
C ILE A 492 5.02 -6.18 -10.57
N LEU A 493 5.25 -5.60 -11.75
CA LEU A 493 6.54 -5.75 -12.44
C LEU A 493 7.70 -5.20 -11.60
N ALA A 494 7.44 -4.10 -10.88
CA ALA A 494 8.47 -3.44 -10.09
C ALA A 494 9.07 -4.29 -8.99
N GLU A 495 8.21 -4.94 -8.24
CA GLU A 495 8.63 -5.84 -7.17
C GLU A 495 9.00 -7.22 -7.71
N ALA A 496 8.41 -7.67 -8.84
CA ALA A 496 8.73 -8.97 -9.44
C ALA A 496 10.22 -9.10 -9.74
N LEU A 497 10.84 -8.08 -10.36
CA LEU A 497 12.28 -8.09 -10.57
C LEU A 497 13.03 -8.04 -9.24
N SER A 498 12.74 -7.06 -8.39
CA SER A 498 13.53 -6.83 -7.17
C SER A 498 13.50 -8.02 -6.22
N MET A 499 12.34 -8.67 -6.06
CA MET A 499 12.24 -9.92 -5.30
C MET A 499 13.03 -11.05 -5.95
N LYS A 500 12.98 -11.19 -7.28
CA LYS A 500 13.75 -12.21 -7.98
C LYS A 500 15.27 -11.98 -7.83
N VAL A 501 15.73 -10.75 -8.01
CA VAL A 501 17.13 -10.36 -7.75
C VAL A 501 17.50 -10.69 -6.31
N GLU A 502 16.68 -10.30 -5.33
CA GLU A 502 16.93 -10.59 -3.92
C GLU A 502 17.08 -12.10 -3.65
N ASP A 503 16.19 -12.93 -4.20
CA ASP A 503 16.20 -14.37 -4.02
C ASP A 503 17.34 -15.05 -4.79
N ASP A 504 17.62 -14.64 -6.02
CA ASP A 504 18.73 -15.17 -6.82
C ASP A 504 20.08 -14.79 -6.20
N THR A 505 20.21 -13.54 -5.69
CA THR A 505 21.39 -13.12 -4.95
C THR A 505 21.55 -13.99 -3.70
N ARG A 506 20.48 -14.19 -2.93
CA ARG A 506 20.54 -14.98 -1.69
C ARG A 506 20.88 -16.45 -1.94
N ASP A 507 20.33 -17.03 -3.00
CA ASP A 507 20.61 -18.40 -3.43
C ASP A 507 22.06 -18.55 -3.88
N ALA A 508 22.56 -17.60 -4.68
CA ALA A 508 23.94 -17.61 -5.16
C ALA A 508 24.98 -17.48 -4.04
N ILE A 509 24.65 -16.76 -2.96
CA ILE A 509 25.61 -16.51 -1.87
C ILE A 509 25.55 -17.55 -0.74
N VAL A 510 24.39 -18.11 -0.42
CA VAL A 510 24.21 -19.04 0.72
C VAL A 510 23.23 -20.21 0.46
N GLY A 511 22.78 -20.42 -0.78
CA GLY A 511 21.91 -21.56 -1.16
C GLY A 511 20.49 -21.52 -0.59
N PHE A 512 19.94 -20.32 -0.32
CA PHE A 512 18.65 -20.16 0.36
C PHE A 512 17.76 -19.08 -0.29
N LYS A 513 16.44 -19.32 -0.39
CA LYS A 513 15.45 -18.39 -0.98
C LYS A 513 14.33 -18.01 0.00
N ASN A 514 13.92 -16.74 0.03
CA ASN A 514 12.78 -16.27 0.83
C ASN A 514 11.50 -16.31 0.00
N LYS A 515 10.94 -17.51 -0.17
CA LYS A 515 9.73 -17.71 -0.97
C LYS A 515 8.50 -16.97 -0.43
N ALA A 516 7.60 -16.63 -1.34
CA ALA A 516 6.39 -15.88 -1.09
C ALA A 516 5.51 -16.52 -0.01
N LYS A 517 4.73 -15.65 0.63
CA LYS A 517 3.87 -15.90 1.78
C LYS A 517 2.48 -16.38 1.32
N PRO A 518 2.21 -17.69 1.26
CA PRO A 518 1.06 -18.16 0.50
C PRO A 518 -0.20 -18.27 1.36
N TYR A 519 -0.12 -17.99 2.67
CA TYR A 519 -1.28 -17.95 3.57
C TYR A 519 -2.35 -16.95 3.15
N TYR A 520 -2.00 -15.86 2.45
CA TYR A 520 -2.99 -14.93 1.91
C TYR A 520 -3.95 -15.59 0.93
N TYR A 521 -3.45 -16.54 0.14
CA TYR A 521 -4.29 -17.32 -0.76
C TYR A 521 -5.27 -18.21 0.02
N ALA A 522 -4.81 -18.86 1.10
CA ALA A 522 -5.69 -19.67 1.95
C ALA A 522 -6.85 -18.84 2.52
N ILE A 523 -6.56 -17.64 3.03
CA ILE A 523 -7.57 -16.72 3.56
C ILE A 523 -8.52 -16.24 2.46
N LEU A 524 -8.01 -15.85 1.30
CA LEU A 524 -8.85 -15.41 0.19
C LEU A 524 -9.75 -16.53 -0.32
N ARG A 525 -9.24 -17.77 -0.39
CA ARG A 525 -10.05 -18.94 -0.75
C ARG A 525 -11.19 -19.15 0.26
N GLU A 526 -10.91 -19.00 1.55
CA GLU A 526 -11.95 -19.09 2.58
C GLU A 526 -12.99 -17.99 2.44
N LYS A 527 -12.54 -16.74 2.24
CA LYS A 527 -13.45 -15.61 1.97
C LYS A 527 -14.30 -15.84 0.72
N SER A 528 -13.73 -16.41 -0.34
CA SER A 528 -14.45 -16.70 -1.59
C SER A 528 -15.56 -17.75 -1.43
N ARG A 529 -15.46 -18.59 -0.39
CA ARG A 529 -16.48 -19.59 -0.01
C ARG A 529 -17.53 -19.05 0.96
N GLY A 530 -17.46 -17.76 1.29
CA GLY A 530 -18.37 -17.12 2.23
C GLY A 530 -17.86 -17.06 3.68
N GLY A 531 -16.59 -17.40 3.93
CA GLY A 531 -15.98 -17.22 5.24
C GLY A 531 -15.94 -15.75 5.68
N SER A 532 -16.38 -15.48 6.90
CA SER A 532 -16.23 -14.23 7.65
C SER A 532 -14.80 -14.09 8.20
N PHE A 533 -14.52 -12.97 8.87
CA PHE A 533 -13.21 -12.65 9.40
C PHE A 533 -12.66 -13.73 10.34
N LYS A 534 -13.47 -14.22 11.29
CA LYS A 534 -13.06 -15.26 12.24
C LYS A 534 -12.70 -16.59 11.57
N GLU A 535 -13.49 -17.01 10.56
CA GLU A 535 -13.24 -18.23 9.79
C GLU A 535 -11.95 -18.10 8.95
N CYS A 536 -11.79 -16.94 8.32
CA CYS A 536 -10.58 -16.55 7.59
C CYS A 536 -9.33 -16.52 8.49
N LEU A 537 -9.47 -16.01 9.72
CA LEU A 537 -8.38 -15.97 10.70
C LEU A 537 -7.95 -17.38 11.10
N ARG A 538 -8.89 -18.28 11.38
CA ARG A 538 -8.61 -19.68 11.72
C ARG A 538 -7.79 -20.34 10.62
N VAL A 539 -8.20 -20.21 9.36
CA VAL A 539 -7.44 -20.74 8.20
C VAL A 539 -6.03 -20.13 8.13
N SER A 540 -5.88 -18.84 8.44
CA SER A 540 -4.55 -18.24 8.53
C SER A 540 -3.70 -18.82 9.66
N LEU A 541 -4.30 -19.10 10.82
CA LEU A 541 -3.59 -19.67 11.98
C LEU A 541 -3.16 -21.09 11.67
N GLU A 542 -4.05 -21.94 11.15
CA GLU A 542 -3.75 -23.31 10.74
C GLU A 542 -2.64 -23.36 9.68
N ALA A 543 -2.72 -22.50 8.66
CA ALA A 543 -1.70 -22.44 7.61
C ALA A 543 -0.33 -22.01 8.15
N ARG A 544 -0.30 -21.11 9.14
CA ARG A 544 0.95 -20.67 9.78
C ARG A 544 1.49 -21.68 10.78
N ALA A 545 0.65 -22.32 11.59
CA ALA A 545 1.05 -23.37 12.52
C ALA A 545 1.77 -24.50 11.78
N ARG A 546 1.16 -24.98 10.68
CA ARG A 546 1.76 -26.05 9.87
C ARG A 546 3.03 -25.61 9.16
N ARG A 547 3.03 -24.44 8.51
CA ARG A 547 4.18 -24.00 7.70
C ARG A 547 5.33 -23.47 8.55
N GLU A 548 5.08 -22.56 9.48
CA GLU A 548 6.13 -21.86 10.22
C GLU A 548 6.68 -22.69 11.38
N HIS A 549 5.88 -23.61 11.94
CA HIS A 549 6.23 -24.30 13.18
C HIS A 549 6.08 -25.83 13.11
N ASN A 550 5.59 -26.37 11.99
CA ASN A 550 5.26 -27.79 11.85
C ASN A 550 4.31 -28.32 12.96
N MET A 551 3.34 -27.49 13.36
CA MET A 551 2.38 -27.77 14.43
C MET A 551 0.93 -27.77 13.90
N THR A 552 0.05 -28.44 14.64
CA THR A 552 -1.41 -28.28 14.59
C THR A 552 -1.83 -26.95 15.24
N LEU A 553 -3.11 -26.56 15.08
CA LEU A 553 -3.62 -25.35 15.73
C LEU A 553 -3.71 -25.55 17.25
N GLU A 554 -4.08 -26.76 17.67
CA GLU A 554 -4.22 -27.18 19.06
C GLU A 554 -2.88 -27.11 19.79
N GLU A 555 -1.80 -27.63 19.19
CA GLU A 555 -0.44 -27.52 19.74
C GLU A 555 0.03 -26.07 19.81
N LEU A 556 -0.27 -25.26 18.79
CA LEU A 556 0.08 -23.85 18.78
C LEU A 556 -0.61 -23.09 19.93
N LEU A 557 -1.89 -23.37 20.20
CA LEU A 557 -2.67 -22.71 21.25
C LEU A 557 -2.13 -22.94 22.66
N VAL A 558 -1.52 -24.11 22.92
CA VAL A 558 -0.89 -24.43 24.21
C VAL A 558 0.44 -23.68 24.40
N ASN A 559 1.10 -23.28 23.32
CA ASN A 559 2.33 -22.48 23.38
C ASN A 559 2.00 -20.98 23.34
N GLU A 560 1.74 -20.38 24.50
CA GLU A 560 1.28 -18.99 24.62
C GLU A 560 2.18 -17.97 23.88
N GLU A 561 3.51 -18.11 23.99
CA GLU A 561 4.45 -17.19 23.35
C GLU A 561 4.36 -17.28 21.82
N LEU A 562 4.35 -18.51 21.29
CA LEU A 562 4.30 -18.76 19.85
C LEU A 562 2.93 -18.42 19.27
N PHE A 563 1.86 -18.73 20.00
CA PHE A 563 0.49 -18.37 19.66
C PHE A 563 0.37 -16.86 19.55
N GLY A 564 0.78 -16.10 20.57
CA GLY A 564 0.70 -14.64 20.58
C GLY A 564 1.37 -14.04 19.34
N LYS A 565 2.62 -14.44 19.04
CA LYS A 565 3.36 -13.99 17.84
C LYS A 565 2.65 -14.36 16.54
N THR A 566 2.13 -15.59 16.44
CA THR A 566 1.47 -16.10 15.23
C THR A 566 0.11 -15.44 15.00
N PHE A 567 -0.66 -15.27 16.07
CA PHE A 567 -1.93 -14.54 16.08
C PHE A 567 -1.76 -13.12 15.59
N GLN A 568 -0.75 -12.38 16.06
CA GLN A 568 -0.53 -11.00 15.59
C GLN A 568 -0.32 -10.92 14.07
N LYS A 569 0.42 -11.86 13.50
CA LYS A 569 0.64 -11.93 12.05
C LYS A 569 -0.64 -12.35 11.32
N ALA A 570 -1.37 -13.35 11.83
CA ALA A 570 -2.60 -13.88 11.23
C ALA A 570 -3.73 -12.85 11.24
N TYR A 571 -3.98 -12.19 12.38
CA TYR A 571 -4.98 -11.14 12.53
C TYR A 571 -4.72 -9.98 11.56
N SER A 572 -3.49 -9.47 11.54
CA SER A 572 -3.09 -8.39 10.64
C SER A 572 -3.22 -8.78 9.16
N SER A 573 -2.91 -10.02 8.79
CA SER A 573 -3.02 -10.52 7.42
C SER A 573 -4.48 -10.66 6.99
N THR A 574 -5.32 -11.19 7.88
CA THR A 574 -6.76 -11.38 7.66
C THR A 574 -7.46 -10.03 7.52
N LEU A 575 -7.17 -9.09 8.43
CA LEU A 575 -7.78 -7.75 8.41
C LEU A 575 -7.50 -6.99 7.11
N ARG A 576 -6.35 -7.25 6.46
CA ARG A 576 -6.03 -6.64 5.16
C ARG A 576 -6.97 -7.12 4.04
N ILE A 577 -7.44 -8.37 4.08
CA ILE A 577 -8.36 -8.95 3.08
C ILE A 577 -9.77 -8.36 3.25
N PHE A 578 -10.19 -8.16 4.49
CA PHE A 578 -11.35 -7.36 4.80
C PHE A 578 -10.94 -5.89 4.77
N ARG A 579 -10.61 -5.37 3.57
CA ARG A 579 -10.25 -3.96 3.29
C ARG A 579 -10.97 -3.02 4.24
N LYS A 580 -10.29 -2.01 4.78
CA LYS A 580 -10.65 -1.09 5.89
C LYS A 580 -12.14 -0.81 6.24
N HIS A 581 -13.11 -1.07 5.36
CA HIS A 581 -14.54 -0.80 5.55
C HIS A 581 -15.47 -1.95 5.08
N THR A 582 -14.93 -3.14 4.80
CA THR A 582 -15.72 -4.36 4.64
C THR A 582 -16.20 -4.83 6.01
N ALA A 583 -17.48 -5.16 6.18
CA ALA A 583 -17.93 -5.69 7.46
C ALA A 583 -17.18 -7.00 7.77
N LEU A 584 -16.74 -7.20 9.01
CA LEU A 584 -15.92 -8.38 9.35
C LEU A 584 -16.76 -9.66 9.41
N ASN A 585 -18.07 -9.52 9.56
CA ASN A 585 -19.06 -10.59 9.40
C ASN A 585 -19.51 -10.81 7.94
N ASP A 586 -18.89 -10.17 6.94
CA ASP A 586 -19.31 -10.31 5.53
C ASP A 586 -19.10 -11.74 5.01
N ARG A 587 -20.21 -12.44 4.74
CA ARG A 587 -20.25 -13.81 4.21
C ARG A 587 -20.58 -13.91 2.72
N SER A 588 -20.58 -12.80 1.98
CA SER A 588 -21.04 -12.76 0.59
C SER A 588 -20.24 -13.58 -0.44
N GLY A 589 -19.12 -14.20 -0.06
CA GLY A 589 -18.25 -14.91 -1.01
C GLY A 589 -17.46 -13.99 -1.97
N PHE A 590 -17.74 -12.69 -2.02
CA PHE A 590 -17.02 -11.77 -2.90
C PHE A 590 -15.67 -11.38 -2.31
N LEU A 591 -14.67 -11.20 -3.18
CA LEU A 591 -13.33 -10.77 -2.82
C LEU A 591 -13.20 -9.25 -2.99
N PRO A 592 -13.39 -8.43 -1.94
CA PRO A 592 -13.33 -6.98 -2.07
C PRO A 592 -11.92 -6.44 -2.36
N THR A 593 -10.89 -7.29 -2.23
CA THR A 593 -9.52 -6.97 -2.57
C THR A 593 -8.70 -8.23 -2.80
N SER A 594 -7.85 -8.24 -3.82
CA SER A 594 -6.88 -9.31 -4.07
C SER A 594 -5.43 -8.85 -3.96
N SER A 595 -5.15 -7.60 -3.56
CA SER A 595 -3.79 -7.02 -3.55
C SER A 595 -2.75 -7.81 -2.74
N GLN A 596 -3.20 -8.71 -1.89
CA GLN A 596 -2.42 -9.53 -0.99
C GLN A 596 -1.78 -10.70 -1.75
N LEU A 597 -2.32 -11.03 -2.93
CA LEU A 597 -1.71 -11.96 -3.88
C LEU A 597 -0.63 -11.31 -4.72
N ASN A 598 -0.42 -9.99 -4.64
CA ASN A 598 0.59 -9.30 -5.43
C ASN A 598 1.97 -9.98 -5.29
N TYR A 599 2.36 -10.41 -4.09
CA TYR A 599 3.63 -11.11 -3.85
C TYR A 599 3.74 -12.44 -4.59
N ILE A 600 2.65 -13.22 -4.63
CA ILE A 600 2.61 -14.50 -5.34
C ILE A 600 2.63 -14.25 -6.86
N GLU A 601 1.89 -13.23 -7.29
CA GLU A 601 1.83 -12.83 -8.69
C GLU A 601 3.16 -12.26 -9.19
N GLN A 602 3.89 -11.53 -8.34
CA GLN A 602 5.23 -11.02 -8.60
C GLN A 602 6.21 -12.17 -8.90
N GLU A 603 6.26 -13.21 -8.05
CA GLU A 603 7.08 -14.40 -8.31
C GLU A 603 6.69 -15.09 -9.62
N LEU A 604 5.39 -15.30 -9.83
CA LEU A 604 4.89 -16.00 -11.01
C LEU A 604 5.20 -15.23 -12.31
N VAL A 605 5.06 -13.91 -12.30
CA VAL A 605 5.41 -13.06 -13.45
C VAL A 605 6.91 -13.08 -13.70
N ALA A 606 7.72 -13.00 -12.65
CA ALA A 606 9.17 -13.09 -12.77
C ALA A 606 9.61 -14.44 -13.35
N GLU A 607 9.00 -15.54 -12.90
CA GLU A 607 9.25 -16.90 -13.41
C GLU A 607 8.95 -17.01 -14.91
N VAL A 608 7.79 -16.53 -15.35
CA VAL A 608 7.40 -16.61 -16.77
C VAL A 608 8.30 -15.72 -17.64
N LEU A 609 8.53 -14.46 -17.25
CA LEU A 609 9.33 -13.52 -18.05
C LEU A 609 10.83 -13.86 -18.04
N MET A 610 11.30 -14.66 -17.09
CA MET A 610 12.69 -15.14 -17.03
C MET A 610 12.87 -16.54 -17.65
N SER A 611 11.81 -17.13 -18.20
CA SER A 611 11.90 -18.38 -18.97
C SER A 611 12.85 -18.23 -20.16
N GLU A 612 13.39 -19.36 -20.62
CA GLU A 612 14.32 -19.38 -21.76
C GLU A 612 13.66 -18.81 -23.03
N GLU A 613 12.39 -19.11 -23.24
CA GLU A 613 11.57 -18.62 -24.34
C GLU A 613 11.38 -17.09 -24.27
N ALA A 614 11.06 -16.55 -23.08
CA ALA A 614 10.91 -15.12 -22.87
C ALA A 614 12.24 -14.36 -23.02
N ARG A 615 13.37 -14.97 -22.67
CA ARG A 615 14.71 -14.39 -22.90
C ARG A 615 15.07 -14.36 -24.38
N LYS A 616 14.84 -15.46 -25.11
CA LYS A 616 15.10 -15.53 -26.56
C LYS A 616 14.30 -14.50 -27.37
N SER A 617 13.10 -14.16 -26.91
CA SER A 617 12.23 -13.14 -27.51
C SER A 617 12.46 -11.72 -26.98
N GLY A 618 13.37 -11.52 -26.01
CA GLY A 618 13.64 -10.22 -25.39
C GLY A 618 12.55 -9.71 -24.44
N LEU A 619 11.52 -10.52 -24.15
CA LEU A 619 10.42 -10.19 -23.23
C LEU A 619 10.88 -10.03 -21.79
N SER A 620 11.95 -10.72 -21.38
CA SER A 620 12.56 -10.58 -20.04
C SER A 620 12.88 -9.12 -19.71
N LYS A 621 13.21 -8.31 -20.73
CA LYS A 621 13.59 -6.90 -20.56
C LYS A 621 12.47 -6.02 -20.02
N LEU A 622 11.22 -6.45 -20.12
CA LEU A 622 10.08 -5.76 -19.53
C LEU A 622 10.16 -5.67 -17.99
N LEU A 623 10.82 -6.64 -17.35
CA LEU A 623 11.05 -6.61 -15.90
C LEU A 623 11.98 -5.46 -15.51
N TYR A 624 12.89 -5.05 -16.38
CA TYR A 624 13.95 -4.09 -16.08
C TYR A 624 13.57 -2.62 -16.31
N ILE A 625 12.28 -2.29 -16.47
CA ILE A 625 11.84 -0.92 -16.77
C ILE A 625 10.78 -0.47 -15.76
N ALA A 626 10.98 0.71 -15.18
CA ALA A 626 10.07 1.28 -14.18
C ALA A 626 8.80 1.92 -14.78
N GLY A 627 7.78 2.07 -13.93
CA GLY A 627 6.63 2.96 -14.19
C GLY A 627 5.51 2.41 -15.10
N ILE A 628 5.70 1.31 -15.82
CA ILE A 628 4.75 0.88 -16.86
C ILE A 628 4.01 -0.39 -16.46
N ASP A 629 2.69 -0.41 -16.67
CA ASP A 629 1.93 -1.67 -16.69
C ASP A 629 2.00 -2.33 -18.07
N LEU A 630 1.97 -3.66 -18.09
CA LEU A 630 2.08 -4.45 -19.32
C LEU A 630 1.08 -4.01 -20.42
N CYS A 631 -0.16 -3.67 -20.08
CA CYS A 631 -1.12 -3.24 -21.10
C CYS A 631 -0.73 -1.93 -21.78
N SER A 632 -0.02 -1.05 -21.07
CA SER A 632 0.45 0.24 -21.62
C SER A 632 1.74 0.10 -22.45
N VAL A 633 2.47 -1.01 -22.35
CA VAL A 633 3.73 -1.22 -23.11
C VAL A 633 3.50 -1.17 -24.61
N GLN A 634 2.42 -1.80 -25.09
CA GLN A 634 2.08 -1.84 -26.52
C GLN A 634 1.83 -0.43 -27.07
N ASP A 635 1.09 0.40 -26.33
CA ASP A 635 0.81 1.78 -26.69
C ASP A 635 2.08 2.64 -26.75
N LEU A 636 3.00 2.43 -25.80
CA LEU A 636 4.27 3.17 -25.75
C LEU A 636 5.24 2.72 -26.85
N LYS A 637 5.24 1.43 -27.20
CA LYS A 637 5.95 0.89 -28.37
C LYS A 637 5.37 1.50 -29.64
N ARG A 638 4.03 1.58 -29.77
CA ARG A 638 3.35 2.23 -30.91
C ARG A 638 3.69 3.71 -31.00
N LEU A 639 3.82 4.43 -29.90
CA LEU A 639 4.26 5.84 -29.89
C LEU A 639 5.75 6.04 -30.25
N GLY A 640 6.53 4.96 -30.43
CA GLY A 640 7.98 5.07 -30.62
C GLY A 640 8.67 5.71 -29.41
N MET A 641 8.11 5.50 -28.22
CA MET A 641 8.60 6.01 -26.93
C MET A 641 9.23 4.90 -26.08
N PHE A 642 9.36 3.69 -26.63
CA PHE A 642 9.85 2.53 -25.92
C PHE A 642 10.84 1.75 -26.77
N ASP A 643 12.05 1.54 -26.25
CA ASP A 643 13.14 0.85 -26.93
C ASP A 643 13.82 -0.16 -26.00
N LEU A 644 13.47 -1.44 -26.19
CA LEU A 644 14.03 -2.56 -25.41
C LEU A 644 15.53 -2.79 -25.66
N SER A 645 16.08 -2.31 -26.78
CA SER A 645 17.51 -2.49 -27.08
C SER A 645 18.40 -1.70 -26.11
N LYS A 646 17.88 -0.60 -25.55
CA LYS A 646 18.57 0.29 -24.63
C LYS A 646 18.49 -0.12 -23.16
N VAL A 647 17.73 -1.17 -22.86
CA VAL A 647 17.47 -1.63 -21.50
C VAL A 647 18.63 -2.51 -21.04
N ARG A 648 19.26 -2.13 -19.93
CA ARG A 648 20.35 -2.88 -19.28
C ARG A 648 19.79 -3.96 -18.35
N GLU A 649 20.41 -5.12 -18.35
CA GLU A 649 20.08 -6.22 -17.44
C GLU A 649 20.98 -6.18 -16.19
N PRO A 650 20.53 -6.71 -15.04
CA PRO A 650 21.35 -6.78 -13.84
C PRO A 650 22.52 -7.76 -14.03
N GLU A 651 23.73 -7.34 -13.67
CA GLU A 651 24.94 -8.19 -13.70
C GLU A 651 25.10 -9.07 -12.44
N MET A 652 24.17 -8.93 -11.47
CA MET A 652 24.23 -9.56 -10.16
C MET A 652 25.56 -9.25 -9.44
N VAL A 653 25.95 -7.96 -9.45
CA VAL A 653 27.19 -7.42 -8.88
C VAL A 653 27.36 -7.85 -7.44
N VAL A 654 26.27 -7.86 -6.66
CA VAL A 654 26.33 -8.26 -5.25
C VAL A 654 26.78 -9.71 -5.12
N ALA A 655 26.16 -10.63 -5.87
CA ALA A 655 26.48 -12.05 -5.80
C ALA A 655 27.84 -12.40 -6.44
N HIS A 656 28.17 -11.79 -7.57
CA HIS A 656 29.32 -12.19 -8.38
C HIS A 656 30.61 -11.42 -8.08
N LYS A 657 30.52 -10.18 -7.58
CA LYS A 657 31.69 -9.31 -7.39
C LYS A 657 31.91 -8.92 -5.93
N ILE A 658 30.85 -8.60 -5.20
CA ILE A 658 30.94 -8.09 -3.82
C ILE A 658 31.03 -9.23 -2.80
N TRP A 659 30.08 -10.17 -2.83
CA TRP A 659 30.00 -11.25 -1.85
C TRP A 659 31.28 -12.12 -1.80
N PRO A 660 31.87 -12.57 -2.94
CA PRO A 660 33.06 -13.40 -2.87
C PRO A 660 34.24 -12.72 -2.18
N LYS A 661 34.35 -11.39 -2.31
CA LYS A 661 35.40 -10.61 -1.65
C LYS A 661 35.11 -10.38 -0.18
N LEU A 662 33.89 -9.95 0.17
CA LEU A 662 33.47 -9.83 1.56
C LEU A 662 33.65 -11.14 2.32
N LYS A 663 33.20 -12.25 1.74
CA LYS A 663 33.32 -13.58 2.32
C LYS A 663 34.79 -13.91 2.58
N LYS A 664 35.63 -13.78 1.55
CA LYS A 664 37.07 -14.05 1.67
C LYS A 664 37.72 -13.20 2.77
N SER A 665 37.50 -11.89 2.79
CA SER A 665 38.11 -11.01 3.80
C SER A 665 37.67 -11.38 5.22
N LEU A 666 36.40 -11.77 5.42
CA LEU A 666 35.92 -12.23 6.72
C LEU A 666 36.50 -13.60 7.11
N ASP A 667 36.61 -14.52 6.16
CA ASP A 667 37.22 -15.85 6.37
C ASP A 667 38.72 -15.74 6.68
N ASP A 668 39.39 -14.74 6.11
CA ASP A 668 40.78 -14.36 6.39
C ASP A 668 40.94 -13.63 7.75
N GLY A 669 39.85 -13.46 8.50
CA GLY A 669 39.84 -12.91 9.86
C GLY A 669 39.73 -11.39 9.96
N MET A 670 39.47 -10.68 8.85
CA MET A 670 39.25 -9.24 8.90
C MET A 670 37.94 -8.89 9.63
N SER A 671 37.91 -7.72 10.26
CA SER A 671 36.66 -7.17 10.76
C SER A 671 35.72 -6.79 9.61
N LEU A 672 34.41 -6.72 9.90
CA LEU A 672 33.43 -6.28 8.89
C LEU A 672 33.73 -4.87 8.35
N ASP A 673 34.23 -3.97 9.19
CA ASP A 673 34.59 -2.61 8.77
C ASP A 673 35.77 -2.60 7.79
N GLU A 674 36.80 -3.41 8.05
CA GLU A 674 37.95 -3.56 7.16
C GLU A 674 37.53 -4.19 5.83
N ALA A 675 36.77 -5.28 5.89
CA ALA A 675 36.27 -5.98 4.70
C ALA A 675 35.40 -5.07 3.81
N ILE A 676 34.55 -4.22 4.40
CA ILE A 676 33.72 -3.25 3.63
C ILE A 676 34.59 -2.15 3.02
N LYS A 677 35.57 -1.60 3.75
CA LYS A 677 36.48 -0.57 3.22
C LYS A 677 37.35 -1.09 2.09
N GLU A 678 37.77 -2.35 2.15
CA GLU A 678 38.51 -2.99 1.05
C GLU A 678 37.72 -2.93 -0.27
N LEU A 679 36.38 -2.97 -0.20
CA LEU A 679 35.52 -2.88 -1.38
C LEU A 679 35.56 -1.52 -2.07
N GLU A 680 35.89 -0.43 -1.37
CA GLU A 680 35.95 0.92 -1.95
C GLU A 680 37.09 1.04 -2.98
N ASN A 681 38.13 0.23 -2.82
CA ASN A 681 39.29 0.21 -3.72
C ASN A 681 39.12 -0.78 -4.88
N LEU A 682 37.94 -1.37 -5.02
CA LEU A 682 37.69 -2.34 -6.08
C LEU A 682 37.45 -1.63 -7.41
N PRO A 683 38.35 -1.80 -8.41
CA PRO A 683 38.27 -1.14 -9.71
C PRO A 683 37.07 -1.60 -10.52
#